data_AF-A0A834M779-F1
#
_entry.id   AF-A0A834M779-F1
#
_cell.length_a   1.000
_cell.length_b   1.000
_cell.length_c   1.000
_cell.angle_alpha   90.00
_cell.angle_beta   90.00
_cell.angle_gamma   90.00
#
_symmetry.space_group_name_H-M   'P 1'
#
loop_
_entity.id
_entity.type
_entity.pdbx_description
1 polymer ?
#
loop_
_entity_poly.entity_id
_entity_poly.type
_entity_poly.pdbx_seq_one_letter_code
_entity_poly.pdbx_strand_id
1 'polypeptide(L)'
;MAIEPSVTSKYNVKIEKVLKNLLNPNFHIKNDVYLNLFMTHLTCKNENGVSLIQNKQLNDHFCKWIIQASHLWQQNSAKPNPDILTFALGLASQLSIDEQVFVSMNSQNIYEGLVSIAQGNGDKDAAIIVSYISLLCSFLEHKSGVQWVLATNYWVGITDLGLNAHTLYIRKKAYEFTIKLLQKAIKFNKSFCANLIEKLKKPLTDTLSTYSNKATNLNTEIVTSDLFHSLQPTLNFLSEVTETLLKDFDQDILNLFLESNLLQVLQNVLLLSQNQELSAQLIIILLNILFYKLCKKLQGIKVISHDVVLNETKVFFNIIISEIEKDHNKCVLKICNHANTLWSYTSSRLPLCMRRGEIIEFQYQMLVLQMMPMTLLTVQFLKEVKAAHIMLSDEFRRDYIHKWVKLSAVQTLKLCYKWREPLIKKKDLIKLVIYSFQLLSKSKKLFNKHKAAVLFQLLVYLLKDSLTNMEQNPEVIVDTSFIQFTDSLIDAIIDIVTSFDITWNDSIETISVLQLACELLNIPLLVKKVVIKGLKLLDVAISKHMSPDMALLLDNHKDSVVAQTGSLLYTKCHDGAWEIRDSALEVLRTLSFNANTRFPAFKNILLKAELPQLVLQMALHDGEYYVRASALKCIQELIPINEIWELYLKINNFFNDIFNIIYNETEGIVRQEAVILMTKISKLHDFPDVILPRLYDVMTHATIADLHWEVKLNALSFWSRTVENLLINQGMIDRTFPTVTFSKEQKKIVTLDDNEIRKRLVKVLNQLSEIGCLSVFKNVIGEEYDLEVLNRAVDLTKKFFSLLKRYKISSDNIDLVNANYCSSVPTTPSSHSSSTPSPQELGVITPPNSVAAQNNPRNEDVPFNMIEPNEVPLPAHSPELSNNPTHSPSMECEIVEGFDPKSSNGFNAAEVDKMLDDILKTNDMGLLQKMYNPSDQMKHNTVKMKTKTYIPPSEYILFVYEHVEKQKSEQKPESLNRLDEFDSLLDDILKEYNESSNINNMDCY
;
A
#
# COMPACT_ATOMS: atom_id res chain seq x y z
N MET A 1 26.11 -17.27 -34.92
CA MET A 1 26.92 -16.04 -35.08
C MET A 1 27.78 -15.89 -33.83
N ALA A 2 29.03 -15.45 -33.97
CA ALA A 2 29.93 -15.29 -32.83
C ALA A 2 29.60 -14.03 -32.03
N ILE A 3 29.84 -14.07 -30.72
CA ILE A 3 29.66 -12.96 -29.79
C ILE A 3 30.91 -12.07 -29.84
N GLU A 4 30.76 -10.74 -29.83
CA GLU A 4 31.90 -9.82 -29.75
C GLU A 4 32.63 -9.95 -28.39
N PRO A 5 33.97 -10.05 -28.33
CA PRO A 5 34.69 -10.36 -27.08
C PRO A 5 34.79 -9.21 -26.07
N SER A 6 34.35 -8.00 -26.41
CA SER A 6 34.78 -6.75 -25.77
C SER A 6 34.27 -6.56 -24.33
N VAL A 7 32.99 -6.86 -24.06
CA VAL A 7 32.36 -6.56 -22.76
C VAL A 7 32.79 -7.53 -21.66
N THR A 8 33.10 -8.79 -21.98
CA THR A 8 33.42 -9.81 -20.96
C THR A 8 34.88 -9.79 -20.51
N SER A 9 35.81 -9.28 -21.31
CA SER A 9 37.24 -9.24 -20.94
C SER A 9 37.56 -8.31 -19.75
N LYS A 10 36.72 -7.30 -19.47
CA LYS A 10 36.97 -6.28 -18.43
C LYS A 10 37.02 -6.88 -17.02
N TYR A 11 36.13 -7.84 -16.70
CA TYR A 11 35.90 -8.28 -15.33
C TYR A 11 36.66 -9.55 -14.93
N ASN A 12 37.07 -10.38 -15.91
CA ASN A 12 37.67 -11.71 -15.65
C ASN A 12 38.84 -11.65 -14.64
N VAL A 13 39.74 -10.69 -14.78
CA VAL A 13 40.91 -10.52 -13.89
C VAL A 13 40.51 -10.16 -12.45
N LYS A 14 39.45 -9.37 -12.25
CA LYS A 14 38.93 -9.06 -10.90
C LYS A 14 38.21 -10.27 -10.30
N ILE A 15 37.40 -10.98 -11.09
CA ILE A 15 36.71 -12.21 -10.68
C ILE A 15 37.72 -13.27 -10.24
N GLU A 16 38.79 -13.51 -11.01
CA GLU A 16 39.86 -14.44 -10.64
C GLU A 16 40.54 -14.07 -9.31
N LYS A 17 40.79 -12.78 -9.07
CA LYS A 17 41.34 -12.30 -7.79
C LYS A 17 40.37 -12.54 -6.63
N VAL A 18 39.08 -12.24 -6.80
CA VAL A 18 38.04 -12.49 -5.78
C VAL A 18 38.00 -13.97 -5.43
N LEU A 19 37.87 -14.83 -6.45
CA LEU A 19 37.86 -16.29 -6.27
C LEU A 19 39.12 -16.79 -5.56
N LYS A 20 40.30 -16.29 -5.94
CA LYS A 20 41.56 -16.67 -5.27
C LYS A 20 41.60 -16.23 -3.80
N ASN A 21 41.10 -15.04 -3.47
CA ASN A 21 41.03 -14.55 -2.09
C ASN A 21 40.04 -15.37 -1.24
N LEU A 22 38.91 -15.81 -1.83
CA LEU A 22 37.93 -16.67 -1.15
C LEU A 22 38.48 -18.07 -0.74
N LEU A 23 39.66 -18.47 -1.23
CA LEU A 23 40.35 -19.70 -0.79
C LEU A 23 41.39 -19.46 0.32
N ASN A 24 41.68 -18.21 0.66
CA ASN A 24 42.60 -17.88 1.75
C ASN A 24 41.88 -18.01 3.10
N PRO A 25 42.34 -18.87 4.03
CA PRO A 25 41.67 -19.05 5.33
C PRO A 25 41.63 -17.79 6.20
N ASN A 26 42.50 -16.81 5.94
CA ASN A 26 42.55 -15.54 6.68
C ASN A 26 41.73 -14.42 6.02
N PHE A 27 40.99 -14.71 4.94
CA PHE A 27 40.20 -13.71 4.23
C PHE A 27 38.79 -13.61 4.80
N HIS A 28 38.47 -12.43 5.36
CA HIS A 28 37.15 -12.13 5.92
C HIS A 28 36.39 -11.16 5.02
N ILE A 29 35.14 -11.50 4.71
CA ILE A 29 34.23 -10.66 3.93
C ILE A 29 33.52 -9.71 4.89
N LYS A 30 33.49 -8.42 4.56
CA LYS A 30 32.88 -7.39 5.42
C LYS A 30 31.36 -7.55 5.58
N ASN A 31 30.67 -8.02 4.55
CA ASN A 31 29.22 -8.18 4.52
C ASN A 31 28.85 -9.39 3.65
N ASP A 32 28.09 -10.33 4.19
CA ASP A 32 27.62 -11.56 3.53
C ASP A 32 26.72 -11.28 2.32
N VAL A 33 25.99 -10.16 2.34
CA VAL A 33 25.18 -9.66 1.22
C VAL A 33 26.02 -9.49 -0.06
N TYR A 34 27.31 -9.18 0.04
CA TYR A 34 28.18 -9.05 -1.13
C TYR A 34 28.30 -10.34 -1.96
N LEU A 35 28.32 -11.52 -1.33
CA LEU A 35 28.34 -12.79 -2.07
C LEU A 35 26.99 -13.09 -2.74
N ASN A 36 25.88 -12.68 -2.11
CA ASN A 36 24.54 -12.81 -2.68
C ASN A 36 24.32 -11.86 -3.88
N LEU A 37 24.80 -10.61 -3.78
CA LEU A 37 24.85 -9.66 -4.90
C LEU A 37 25.75 -10.19 -6.02
N PHE A 38 26.93 -10.73 -5.68
CA PHE A 38 27.86 -11.28 -6.66
C PHE A 38 27.23 -12.46 -7.44
N MET A 39 26.57 -13.38 -6.74
CA MET A 39 25.77 -14.44 -7.36
C MET A 39 24.65 -13.90 -8.24
N THR A 40 23.96 -12.84 -7.81
CA THR A 40 22.88 -12.20 -8.57
C THR A 40 23.41 -11.64 -9.89
N HIS A 41 24.51 -10.88 -9.89
CA HIS A 41 25.10 -10.38 -11.13
C HIS A 41 25.61 -11.49 -12.07
N LEU A 42 26.13 -12.60 -11.54
CA LEU A 42 26.57 -13.73 -12.37
C LEU A 42 25.39 -14.46 -13.05
N THR A 43 24.21 -14.45 -12.44
CA THR A 43 23.03 -15.23 -12.87
C THR A 43 21.95 -14.41 -13.58
N CYS A 44 21.88 -13.10 -13.34
CA CYS A 44 21.00 -12.18 -14.06
C CYS A 44 21.26 -12.25 -15.58
N LYS A 45 20.17 -12.13 -16.35
CA LYS A 45 20.22 -12.09 -17.81
C LYS A 45 20.44 -10.66 -18.27
N ASN A 46 21.44 -10.47 -19.12
CA ASN A 46 21.71 -9.19 -19.77
C ASN A 46 20.60 -8.88 -20.79
N GLU A 47 20.61 -7.70 -21.41
CA GLU A 47 19.62 -7.28 -22.44
C GLU A 47 19.45 -8.29 -23.59
N ASN A 48 20.50 -9.06 -23.89
CA ASN A 48 20.51 -10.13 -24.91
C ASN A 48 20.02 -11.50 -24.40
N GLY A 49 19.49 -11.60 -23.18
CA GLY A 49 18.93 -12.83 -22.60
C GLY A 49 19.93 -13.86 -22.06
N VAL A 50 21.23 -13.58 -22.15
CA VAL A 50 22.35 -14.44 -21.70
C VAL A 50 22.90 -13.93 -20.37
N SER A 51 23.22 -14.83 -19.43
CA SER A 51 23.86 -14.49 -18.15
C SER A 51 25.38 -14.68 -18.19
N LEU A 52 26.13 -13.97 -17.33
CA LEU A 52 27.60 -14.02 -17.32
C LEU A 52 28.15 -15.43 -17.08
N ILE A 53 27.48 -16.22 -16.24
CA ILE A 53 27.86 -17.62 -15.92
C ILE A 53 27.74 -18.58 -17.12
N GLN A 54 27.01 -18.21 -18.17
CA GLN A 54 26.89 -18.97 -19.42
C GLN A 54 28.04 -18.68 -20.41
N ASN A 55 28.94 -17.73 -20.11
CA ASN A 55 30.13 -17.54 -20.92
C ASN A 55 31.11 -18.71 -20.71
N LYS A 56 31.43 -19.42 -21.78
CA LYS A 56 32.29 -20.62 -21.76
C LYS A 56 33.67 -20.40 -21.11
N GLN A 57 34.31 -19.24 -21.33
CA GLN A 57 35.60 -18.94 -20.71
C GLN A 57 35.47 -18.74 -19.19
N LEU A 58 34.44 -18.01 -18.73
CA LEU A 58 34.21 -17.82 -17.29
C LEU A 58 33.80 -19.12 -16.60
N ASN A 59 32.97 -19.94 -17.26
CA ASN A 59 32.58 -21.27 -16.80
C ASN A 59 33.81 -22.15 -16.50
N ASP A 60 34.79 -22.23 -17.42
CA ASP A 60 36.05 -22.94 -17.20
C ASP A 60 36.84 -22.44 -15.96
N HIS A 61 36.80 -21.14 -15.65
CA HIS A 61 37.46 -20.57 -14.46
C HIS A 61 36.70 -20.92 -13.18
N PHE A 62 35.37 -20.81 -13.18
CA PHE A 62 34.54 -21.20 -12.03
C PHE A 62 34.64 -22.70 -11.73
N CYS A 63 34.61 -23.58 -12.75
CA CYS A 63 34.79 -25.01 -12.56
C CYS A 63 36.17 -25.35 -11.96
N LYS A 64 37.26 -24.75 -12.48
CA LYS A 64 38.61 -24.91 -11.91
C LYS A 64 38.68 -24.45 -10.46
N TRP A 65 38.04 -23.32 -10.14
CA TRP A 65 37.99 -22.81 -8.77
C TRP A 65 37.24 -23.75 -7.83
N ILE A 66 36.06 -24.26 -8.22
CA ILE A 66 35.30 -25.22 -7.40
C ILE A 66 36.09 -26.52 -7.18
N ILE A 67 36.81 -27.00 -8.20
CA ILE A 67 37.71 -28.17 -8.08
C ILE A 67 38.80 -27.91 -7.03
N GLN A 68 39.49 -26.76 -7.11
CA GLN A 68 40.52 -26.36 -6.15
C GLN A 68 39.95 -26.20 -4.73
N ALA A 69 38.78 -25.56 -4.59
CA ALA A 69 38.09 -25.37 -3.32
C ALA A 69 37.74 -26.72 -2.66
N SER A 70 37.10 -27.62 -3.44
CA SER A 70 36.70 -28.95 -2.97
C SER A 70 37.88 -29.76 -2.46
N HIS A 71 38.98 -29.83 -3.22
CA HIS A 71 40.18 -30.55 -2.79
C HIS A 71 40.86 -29.92 -1.56
N LEU A 72 40.94 -28.59 -1.47
CA LEU A 72 41.52 -27.89 -0.32
C LEU A 72 40.74 -28.18 0.96
N TRP A 73 39.40 -28.12 0.91
CA TRP A 73 38.51 -28.39 2.03
C TRP A 73 38.50 -29.88 2.43
N GLN A 74 38.66 -30.80 1.47
CA GLN A 74 38.84 -32.23 1.75
C GLN A 74 40.19 -32.55 2.44
N GLN A 75 41.29 -31.93 2.00
CA GLN A 75 42.64 -32.28 2.47
C GLN A 75 42.96 -31.71 3.85
N ASN A 76 42.57 -30.47 4.14
CA ASN A 76 43.03 -29.76 5.33
C ASN A 76 42.23 -30.04 6.61
N SER A 77 41.10 -30.76 6.54
CA SER A 77 40.12 -30.90 7.64
C SER A 77 39.56 -29.58 8.20
N ALA A 78 39.92 -28.45 7.61
CA ALA A 78 39.50 -27.11 8.00
C ALA A 78 38.10 -26.83 7.45
N LYS A 79 37.16 -26.45 8.33
CA LYS A 79 35.81 -26.08 7.93
C LYS A 79 35.85 -24.79 7.11
N PRO A 80 35.28 -24.75 5.89
CA PRO A 80 35.18 -23.51 5.13
C PRO A 80 34.27 -22.52 5.85
N ASN A 81 34.48 -21.22 5.58
CA ASN A 81 33.55 -20.18 6.00
C ASN A 81 32.13 -20.49 5.43
N PRO A 82 31.06 -20.43 6.25
CA PRO A 82 29.68 -20.73 5.82
C PRO A 82 29.19 -19.96 4.60
N ASP A 83 29.53 -18.67 4.50
CA ASP A 83 29.09 -17.79 3.41
C ASP A 83 29.81 -18.17 2.10
N ILE A 84 31.10 -18.48 2.19
CA ILE A 84 31.92 -18.94 1.06
C ILE A 84 31.46 -20.32 0.58
N LEU A 85 31.10 -21.23 1.49
CA LEU A 85 30.54 -22.54 1.14
C LEU A 85 29.15 -22.41 0.51
N THR A 86 28.30 -21.52 1.06
CA THR A 86 26.98 -21.19 0.51
C THR A 86 27.10 -20.65 -0.91
N PHE A 87 28.02 -19.70 -1.14
CA PHE A 87 28.35 -19.18 -2.47
C PHE A 87 28.88 -20.27 -3.42
N ALA A 88 29.79 -21.14 -2.96
CA ALA A 88 30.35 -22.22 -3.77
C ALA A 88 29.30 -23.27 -4.18
N LEU A 89 28.39 -23.63 -3.26
CA LEU A 89 27.26 -24.51 -3.54
C LEU A 89 26.26 -23.86 -4.51
N GLY A 90 25.99 -22.56 -4.37
CA GLY A 90 25.18 -21.78 -5.30
C GLY A 90 25.80 -21.71 -6.70
N LEU A 91 27.10 -21.46 -6.79
CA LEU A 91 27.86 -21.40 -8.05
C LEU A 91 27.86 -22.77 -8.75
N ALA A 92 28.15 -23.83 -8.00
CA ALA A 92 28.07 -25.21 -8.48
C ALA A 92 26.64 -25.54 -8.97
N SER A 93 25.59 -25.14 -8.23
CA SER A 93 24.19 -25.36 -8.62
C SER A 93 23.89 -24.75 -9.99
N GLN A 94 24.29 -23.51 -10.24
CA GLN A 94 24.04 -22.83 -11.52
C GLN A 94 24.81 -23.47 -12.70
N LEU A 95 26.08 -23.84 -12.48
CA LEU A 95 26.91 -24.49 -13.50
C LEU A 95 26.41 -25.89 -13.86
N SER A 96 25.88 -26.63 -12.87
CA SER A 96 25.47 -28.02 -13.00
C SER A 96 24.11 -28.22 -13.71
N ILE A 97 23.46 -27.12 -14.11
CA ILE A 97 22.30 -27.14 -15.01
C ILE A 97 22.72 -27.65 -16.40
N ASP A 98 23.98 -27.43 -16.81
CA ASP A 98 24.55 -28.02 -18.02
C ASP A 98 25.02 -29.46 -17.76
N GLU A 99 24.51 -30.41 -18.55
CA GLU A 99 24.84 -31.83 -18.42
C GLU A 99 26.32 -32.14 -18.71
N GLN A 100 26.99 -31.40 -19.59
CA GLN A 100 28.41 -31.60 -19.89
C GLN A 100 29.30 -31.15 -18.73
N VAL A 101 28.98 -30.01 -18.12
CA VAL A 101 29.67 -29.52 -16.92
C VAL A 101 29.46 -30.49 -15.77
N PHE A 102 28.22 -30.96 -15.57
CA PHE A 102 27.91 -31.97 -14.58
C PHE A 102 28.72 -33.26 -14.79
N VAL A 103 28.73 -33.84 -15.99
CA VAL A 103 29.49 -35.08 -16.26
C VAL A 103 31.00 -34.86 -16.04
N SER A 104 31.55 -33.71 -16.46
CA SER A 104 32.95 -33.36 -16.27
C SER A 104 33.35 -33.27 -14.78
N MET A 105 32.60 -32.51 -13.97
CA MET A 105 32.88 -32.36 -12.53
C MET A 105 32.58 -33.64 -11.74
N ASN A 106 31.54 -34.40 -12.13
CA ASN A 106 31.22 -35.67 -11.50
C ASN A 106 32.28 -36.75 -11.78
N SER A 107 32.89 -36.77 -12.97
CA SER A 107 33.98 -37.71 -13.30
C SER A 107 35.23 -37.54 -12.41
N GLN A 108 35.35 -36.39 -11.75
CA GLN A 108 36.40 -36.03 -10.80
C GLN A 108 35.94 -36.16 -9.32
N ASN A 109 34.76 -36.75 -9.07
CA ASN A 109 34.13 -36.90 -7.74
C ASN A 109 33.89 -35.58 -6.97
N ILE A 110 33.83 -34.44 -7.66
CA ILE A 110 33.74 -33.12 -7.02
C ILE A 110 32.42 -32.94 -6.26
N TYR A 111 31.30 -33.41 -6.82
CA TYR A 111 29.99 -33.29 -6.16
C TYR A 111 29.89 -34.15 -4.90
N GLU A 112 30.46 -35.36 -4.90
CA GLU A 112 30.55 -36.21 -3.70
C GLU A 112 31.32 -35.48 -2.58
N GLY A 113 32.42 -34.81 -2.95
CA GLY A 113 33.19 -33.96 -2.06
C GLY A 113 32.40 -32.78 -1.50
N LEU A 114 31.76 -32.00 -2.37
CA LEU A 114 30.95 -30.84 -1.98
C LEU A 114 29.76 -31.22 -1.10
N VAL A 115 29.08 -32.34 -1.39
CA VAL A 115 27.97 -32.85 -0.57
C VAL A 115 28.48 -33.31 0.80
N SER A 116 29.61 -34.02 0.86
CA SER A 116 30.22 -34.44 2.13
C SER A 116 30.62 -33.24 3.00
N ILE A 117 31.21 -32.20 2.39
CA ILE A 117 31.56 -30.94 3.06
C ILE A 117 30.30 -30.19 3.53
N ALA A 118 29.25 -30.14 2.71
CA ALA A 118 27.99 -29.50 3.07
C ALA A 118 27.30 -30.21 4.24
N GLN A 119 27.29 -31.55 4.27
CA GLN A 119 26.73 -32.32 5.37
C GLN A 119 27.56 -32.15 6.66
N GLY A 120 28.89 -32.22 6.59
CA GLY A 120 29.77 -32.02 7.77
C GLY A 120 29.75 -30.62 8.39
N ASN A 121 29.16 -29.63 7.70
CA ASN A 121 28.95 -28.27 8.20
C ASN A 121 27.46 -27.91 8.39
N GLY A 122 26.54 -28.64 7.77
CA GLY A 122 25.14 -28.27 7.62
C GLY A 122 24.29 -28.40 8.87
N ASP A 123 24.68 -29.22 9.87
CA ASP A 123 23.87 -29.53 11.07
C ASP A 123 23.43 -28.32 11.93
N LYS A 124 23.90 -27.11 11.62
CA LYS A 124 23.49 -25.87 12.32
C LYS A 124 23.14 -24.68 11.42
N ASP A 125 23.39 -24.73 10.11
CA ASP A 125 23.26 -23.58 9.22
C ASP A 125 22.20 -23.79 8.13
N ALA A 126 21.16 -22.96 8.14
CA ALA A 126 20.06 -23.05 7.20
C ALA A 126 20.44 -22.61 5.77
N ALA A 127 21.40 -21.70 5.59
CA ALA A 127 21.85 -21.23 4.27
C ALA A 127 22.66 -22.31 3.54
N ILE A 128 23.53 -23.03 4.26
CA ILE A 128 24.25 -24.20 3.73
C ILE A 128 23.25 -25.29 3.32
N ILE A 129 22.29 -25.64 4.19
CA ILE A 129 21.28 -26.67 3.87
C ILE A 129 20.45 -26.27 2.63
N VAL A 130 19.98 -25.02 2.55
CA VAL A 130 19.20 -24.53 1.40
C VAL A 130 20.03 -24.57 0.11
N SER A 131 21.32 -24.23 0.18
CA SER A 131 22.23 -24.26 -0.98
C SER A 131 22.58 -25.68 -1.42
N TYR A 132 22.76 -26.61 -0.47
CA TYR A 132 22.90 -28.04 -0.73
C TYR A 132 21.67 -28.64 -1.42
N ILE A 133 20.47 -28.34 -0.94
CA ILE A 133 19.22 -28.78 -1.60
C ILE A 133 19.10 -28.15 -3.00
N SER A 134 19.54 -26.89 -3.17
CA SER A 134 19.53 -26.19 -4.46
C SER A 134 20.54 -26.78 -5.46
N LEU A 135 21.72 -27.22 -4.98
CA LEU A 135 22.69 -27.98 -5.77
C LEU A 135 22.05 -29.28 -6.28
N LEU A 136 21.48 -30.11 -5.39
CA LEU A 136 20.83 -31.35 -5.81
C LEU A 136 19.58 -31.12 -6.69
N CYS A 137 18.86 -30.00 -6.52
CA CYS A 137 17.81 -29.58 -7.44
C CYS A 137 18.31 -29.31 -8.87
N SER A 138 19.53 -28.79 -9.04
CA SER A 138 20.08 -28.49 -10.37
C SER A 138 20.36 -29.76 -11.18
N PHE A 139 20.82 -30.82 -10.51
CA PHE A 139 21.10 -32.13 -11.12
C PHE A 139 19.84 -32.78 -11.70
N LEU A 140 18.65 -32.39 -11.22
CA LEU A 140 17.37 -32.87 -11.73
C LEU A 140 16.98 -32.24 -13.08
N GLU A 141 17.79 -31.35 -13.68
CA GLU A 141 17.48 -30.82 -15.00
C GLU A 141 17.76 -31.80 -16.15
N HIS A 142 18.81 -32.60 -16.03
CA HIS A 142 19.26 -33.55 -17.06
C HIS A 142 19.25 -35.00 -16.60
N LYS A 143 19.45 -35.94 -17.54
CA LYS A 143 19.27 -37.37 -17.26
C LYS A 143 20.38 -37.92 -16.38
N SER A 144 21.63 -37.52 -16.64
CA SER A 144 22.81 -37.98 -15.91
C SER A 144 22.74 -37.63 -14.42
N GLY A 145 22.31 -36.40 -14.10
CA GLY A 145 22.15 -35.94 -12.72
C GLY A 145 21.02 -36.63 -11.97
N VAL A 146 19.87 -36.89 -12.61
CA VAL A 146 18.81 -37.70 -11.96
C VAL A 146 19.30 -39.12 -11.67
N GLN A 147 20.01 -39.77 -12.60
CA GLN A 147 20.59 -41.09 -12.36
C GLN A 147 21.59 -41.09 -11.20
N TRP A 148 22.42 -40.05 -11.09
CA TRP A 148 23.35 -39.87 -9.97
C TRP A 148 22.64 -39.69 -8.63
N VAL A 149 21.60 -38.84 -8.56
CA VAL A 149 20.80 -38.64 -7.34
C VAL A 149 20.11 -39.94 -6.91
N LEU A 150 19.60 -40.73 -7.86
CA LEU A 150 18.99 -42.03 -7.56
C LEU A 150 20.00 -43.06 -7.03
N ALA A 151 21.25 -43.02 -7.49
CA ALA A 151 22.30 -43.97 -7.10
C ALA A 151 22.93 -43.65 -5.72
N THR A 152 23.05 -42.38 -5.37
CA THR A 152 23.77 -41.89 -4.17
C THR A 152 22.93 -41.82 -2.89
N ASN A 153 21.61 -42.03 -2.97
CA ASN A 153 20.68 -41.94 -1.84
C ASN A 153 20.60 -40.59 -1.09
N TYR A 154 21.26 -39.52 -1.56
CA TYR A 154 21.19 -38.20 -0.91
C TYR A 154 19.77 -37.59 -0.88
N TRP A 155 18.89 -38.02 -1.78
CA TRP A 155 17.46 -37.71 -1.75
C TRP A 155 16.77 -38.15 -0.44
N VAL A 156 17.25 -39.22 0.21
CA VAL A 156 16.74 -39.70 1.50
C VAL A 156 16.96 -38.63 2.56
N GLY A 157 18.18 -38.11 2.66
CA GLY A 157 18.55 -37.06 3.59
C GLY A 157 17.79 -35.75 3.36
N ILE A 158 17.59 -35.32 2.12
CA ILE A 158 16.73 -34.15 1.83
C ILE A 158 15.28 -34.40 2.26
N THR A 159 14.76 -35.60 2.01
CA THR A 159 13.39 -35.96 2.41
C THR A 159 13.24 -35.95 3.92
N ASP A 160 14.22 -36.49 4.66
CA ASP A 160 14.20 -36.49 6.13
C ASP A 160 14.42 -35.11 6.73
N LEU A 161 15.24 -34.25 6.11
CA LEU A 161 15.29 -32.82 6.43
C LEU A 161 13.91 -32.18 6.23
N GLY A 162 13.24 -32.43 5.11
CA GLY A 162 11.90 -31.93 4.83
C GLY A 162 10.84 -32.38 5.85
N LEU A 163 10.85 -33.65 6.23
CA LEU A 163 9.92 -34.26 7.18
C LEU A 163 10.17 -33.85 8.64
N ASN A 164 11.35 -33.34 8.99
CA ASN A 164 11.72 -32.95 10.36
C ASN A 164 12.07 -31.44 10.54
N ALA A 165 12.19 -30.67 9.46
CA ALA A 165 12.75 -29.32 9.50
C ALA A 165 11.98 -28.35 10.40
N HIS A 166 12.72 -27.69 11.29
CA HIS A 166 12.22 -26.60 12.13
C HIS A 166 11.95 -25.31 11.35
N THR A 167 12.72 -24.99 10.30
CA THR A 167 12.57 -23.75 9.53
C THR A 167 11.68 -23.91 8.29
N LEU A 168 10.95 -22.84 7.95
CA LEU A 168 10.09 -22.80 6.76
C LEU A 168 10.89 -22.93 5.45
N TYR A 169 12.08 -22.30 5.39
CA TYR A 169 12.93 -22.24 4.20
C TYR A 169 13.46 -23.62 3.77
N ILE A 170 14.00 -24.39 4.74
CA ILE A 170 14.48 -25.76 4.48
C ILE A 170 13.33 -26.65 4.02
N ARG A 171 12.18 -26.60 4.72
CA ARG A 171 10.99 -27.38 4.38
C ARG A 171 10.49 -27.07 2.96
N LYS A 172 10.46 -25.78 2.59
CA LYS A 172 10.07 -25.33 1.25
C LYS A 172 10.98 -25.89 0.18
N LYS A 173 12.31 -25.73 0.32
CA LYS A 173 13.28 -26.26 -0.63
C LYS A 173 13.25 -27.79 -0.72
N ALA A 174 13.04 -28.48 0.40
CA ALA A 174 12.93 -29.94 0.43
C ALA A 174 11.69 -30.46 -0.31
N TYR A 175 10.52 -29.81 -0.20
CA TYR A 175 9.35 -30.24 -0.99
C TYR A 175 9.49 -29.87 -2.48
N GLU A 176 10.07 -28.71 -2.81
CA GLU A 176 10.40 -28.33 -4.19
C GLU A 176 11.30 -29.40 -4.85
N PHE A 177 12.34 -29.84 -4.14
CA PHE A 177 13.20 -30.95 -4.57
C PHE A 177 12.42 -32.25 -4.77
N THR A 178 11.59 -32.66 -3.79
CA THR A 178 10.83 -33.91 -3.86
C THR A 178 9.82 -33.94 -5.01
N ILE A 179 9.11 -32.84 -5.26
CA ILE A 179 8.19 -32.71 -6.42
C ILE A 179 8.97 -32.88 -7.72
N LYS A 180 10.06 -32.13 -7.89
CA LYS A 180 10.92 -32.19 -9.09
C LYS A 180 11.53 -33.58 -9.29
N LEU A 181 11.95 -34.24 -8.20
CA LEU A 181 12.48 -35.60 -8.23
C LEU A 181 11.41 -36.59 -8.68
N LEU A 182 10.19 -36.52 -8.16
CA LEU A 182 9.06 -37.35 -8.61
C LEU A 182 8.76 -37.10 -10.11
N GLN A 183 8.63 -35.84 -10.54
CA GLN A 183 8.33 -35.42 -11.92
C GLN A 183 9.38 -35.89 -12.95
N LYS A 184 10.65 -35.92 -12.55
CA LYS A 184 11.73 -36.41 -13.42
C LYS A 184 11.84 -37.93 -13.36
N ALA A 185 11.85 -38.54 -12.16
CA ALA A 185 12.07 -39.97 -11.96
C ALA A 185 10.94 -40.87 -12.48
N ILE A 186 9.68 -40.40 -12.48
CA ILE A 186 8.51 -41.20 -12.90
C ILE A 186 8.64 -41.75 -14.32
N LYS A 187 9.36 -41.03 -15.20
CA LYS A 187 9.58 -41.38 -16.61
C LYS A 187 10.47 -42.60 -16.84
N PHE A 188 11.22 -43.03 -15.83
CA PHE A 188 12.17 -44.14 -15.94
C PHE A 188 12.23 -45.08 -14.73
N ASN A 189 11.63 -44.73 -13.59
CA ASN A 189 11.57 -45.60 -12.42
C ASN A 189 10.28 -45.38 -11.58
N LYS A 190 9.15 -45.97 -12.03
CA LYS A 190 7.86 -45.89 -11.30
C LYS A 190 7.93 -46.50 -9.88
N SER A 191 8.68 -47.58 -9.68
CA SER A 191 8.80 -48.23 -8.36
C SER A 191 9.60 -47.39 -7.36
N PHE A 192 10.62 -46.65 -7.82
CA PHE A 192 11.27 -45.63 -6.99
C PHE A 192 10.29 -44.56 -6.51
N CYS A 193 9.48 -43.99 -7.41
CA CYS A 193 8.49 -42.98 -7.04
C CYS A 193 7.45 -43.52 -6.04
N ALA A 194 7.03 -44.78 -6.20
CA ALA A 194 6.18 -45.45 -5.21
C ALA A 194 6.86 -45.55 -3.84
N ASN A 195 8.11 -46.02 -3.78
CA ASN A 195 8.89 -46.13 -2.53
C ASN A 195 9.13 -44.76 -1.86
N LEU A 196 9.33 -43.70 -2.64
CA LEU A 196 9.44 -42.33 -2.13
C LEU A 196 8.10 -41.89 -1.50
N ILE A 197 6.96 -42.16 -2.14
CA ILE A 197 5.63 -41.88 -1.57
C ILE A 197 5.37 -42.70 -0.30
N GLU A 198 5.79 -43.96 -0.25
CA GLU A 198 5.76 -44.78 0.99
C GLU A 198 6.58 -44.12 2.11
N LYS A 199 7.79 -43.61 1.83
CA LYS A 199 8.60 -42.87 2.81
C LYS A 199 7.91 -41.58 3.29
N LEU A 200 7.28 -40.81 2.39
CA LEU A 200 6.61 -39.55 2.73
C LEU A 200 5.41 -39.75 3.68
N LYS A 201 4.63 -40.82 3.50
CA LYS A 201 3.49 -41.11 4.39
C LYS A 201 3.85 -41.93 5.62
N LYS A 202 5.07 -42.49 5.69
CA LYS A 202 5.50 -43.39 6.77
C LYS A 202 5.19 -42.85 8.18
N PRO A 203 5.45 -41.56 8.53
CA PRO A 203 5.14 -41.06 9.87
C PRO A 203 3.65 -41.16 10.26
N LEU A 204 2.73 -41.08 9.29
CA LEU A 204 1.29 -41.30 9.52
C LEU A 204 0.96 -42.78 9.75
N THR A 205 1.64 -43.69 9.05
CA THR A 205 1.45 -45.15 9.22
C THR A 205 2.06 -45.65 10.53
N ASP A 206 3.26 -45.19 10.87
CA ASP A 206 3.93 -45.49 12.14
C ASP A 206 3.08 -44.99 13.32
N THR A 207 2.52 -43.78 13.21
CA THR A 207 1.51 -43.25 14.16
C THR A 207 0.32 -44.20 14.31
N LEU A 208 -0.35 -44.56 13.21
CA LEU A 208 -1.50 -45.47 13.25
C LEU A 208 -1.16 -46.80 13.92
N SER A 209 0.00 -47.38 13.61
CA SER A 209 0.42 -48.65 14.23
C SER A 209 0.63 -48.49 15.75
N THR A 210 1.21 -47.38 16.18
CA THR A 210 1.46 -47.07 17.60
C THR A 210 0.16 -46.95 18.38
N TYR A 211 -0.83 -46.21 17.87
CA TYR A 211 -2.12 -46.05 18.53
C TYR A 211 -3.02 -47.28 18.40
N SER A 212 -3.01 -47.99 17.26
CA SER A 212 -3.76 -49.24 17.08
C SER A 212 -3.29 -50.34 18.03
N ASN A 213 -2.00 -50.38 18.37
CA ASN A 213 -1.46 -51.34 19.33
C ASN A 213 -1.74 -50.96 20.80
N LYS A 214 -1.99 -49.67 21.08
CA LYS A 214 -2.47 -49.18 22.38
C LYS A 214 -3.99 -49.29 22.57
N ALA A 215 -4.75 -49.42 21.48
CA ALA A 215 -6.21 -49.41 21.47
C ALA A 215 -6.90 -50.66 22.06
N THR A 216 -6.16 -51.59 22.68
CA THR A 216 -6.74 -52.68 23.47
C THR A 216 -7.40 -52.20 24.76
N ASN A 217 -7.03 -51.02 25.27
CA ASN A 217 -7.76 -50.33 26.32
C ASN A 217 -8.68 -49.26 25.72
N LEU A 218 -9.89 -49.67 25.36
CA LEU A 218 -11.00 -48.78 25.01
C LEU A 218 -11.47 -47.98 26.24
N ASN A 219 -10.70 -46.95 26.61
CA ASN A 219 -11.16 -45.70 27.22
C ASN A 219 -9.96 -44.74 27.35
N THR A 220 -10.04 -43.60 26.65
CA THR A 220 -9.20 -42.39 26.84
C THR A 220 -7.66 -42.56 26.89
N GLU A 221 -7.00 -42.54 25.73
CA GLU A 221 -5.78 -41.71 25.57
C GLU A 221 -6.08 -40.61 24.54
N ILE A 222 -5.93 -39.36 24.97
CA ILE A 222 -6.38 -38.16 24.26
C ILE A 222 -5.29 -37.69 23.30
N VAL A 223 -5.63 -37.59 22.02
CA VAL A 223 -4.70 -37.19 20.96
C VAL A 223 -5.03 -35.76 20.50
N THR A 224 -4.50 -34.76 21.20
CA THR A 224 -4.94 -33.35 21.02
C THR A 224 -3.87 -32.28 20.83
N SER A 225 -2.60 -32.46 21.19
CA SER A 225 -1.55 -31.48 20.85
C SER A 225 -0.22 -32.10 20.48
N ASP A 226 0.30 -33.04 21.28
CA ASP A 226 1.66 -33.58 21.06
C ASP A 226 1.78 -34.35 19.74
N LEU A 227 0.74 -35.13 19.36
CA LEU A 227 0.70 -35.76 18.04
C LEU A 227 0.58 -34.72 16.91
N PHE A 228 -0.14 -33.62 17.13
CA PHE A 228 -0.20 -32.56 16.12
C PHE A 228 1.20 -31.96 15.92
N HIS A 229 1.92 -31.64 16.99
CA HIS A 229 3.28 -31.10 16.89
C HIS A 229 4.28 -32.07 16.24
N SER A 230 4.20 -33.38 16.52
CA SER A 230 5.08 -34.36 15.88
C SER A 230 4.73 -34.62 14.40
N LEU A 231 3.45 -34.60 14.03
CA LEU A 231 3.02 -34.79 12.64
C LEU A 231 3.02 -33.50 11.79
N GLN A 232 2.97 -32.31 12.40
CA GLN A 232 2.82 -31.04 11.71
C GLN A 232 3.84 -30.82 10.58
N PRO A 233 5.15 -31.13 10.73
CA PRO A 233 6.11 -31.05 9.62
C PRO A 233 5.74 -31.97 8.45
N THR A 234 5.37 -33.23 8.74
CA THR A 234 4.96 -34.22 7.73
C THR A 234 3.65 -33.82 7.03
N LEU A 235 2.66 -33.34 7.77
CA LEU A 235 1.37 -32.91 7.23
C LEU A 235 1.52 -31.71 6.29
N ASN A 236 2.30 -30.70 6.71
CA ASN A 236 2.62 -29.55 5.87
C ASN A 236 3.36 -30.00 4.59
N PHE A 237 4.35 -30.90 4.71
CA PHE A 237 5.11 -31.42 3.57
C PHE A 237 4.21 -32.16 2.57
N LEU A 238 3.35 -33.07 3.05
CA LEU A 238 2.40 -33.80 2.22
C LEU A 238 1.36 -32.87 1.58
N SER A 239 0.90 -31.83 2.29
CA SER A 239 -0.04 -30.84 1.75
C SER A 239 0.58 -30.09 0.57
N GLU A 240 1.76 -29.51 0.73
CA GLU A 240 2.46 -28.74 -0.32
C GLU A 240 2.81 -29.61 -1.54
N VAL A 241 3.28 -30.85 -1.32
CA VAL A 241 3.55 -31.82 -2.40
C VAL A 241 2.26 -32.16 -3.17
N THR A 242 1.19 -32.55 -2.47
CA THR A 242 -0.04 -32.99 -3.13
C THR A 242 -0.83 -31.84 -3.77
N GLU A 243 -0.79 -30.62 -3.21
CA GLU A 243 -1.39 -29.43 -3.82
C GLU A 243 -0.64 -29.03 -5.09
N THR A 244 0.70 -28.96 -5.04
CA THR A 244 1.50 -28.54 -6.20
C THR A 244 1.34 -29.52 -7.36
N LEU A 245 1.43 -30.83 -7.09
CA LEU A 245 1.19 -31.87 -8.11
C LEU A 245 -0.22 -31.79 -8.72
N LEU A 246 -1.24 -31.43 -7.93
CA LEU A 246 -2.61 -31.23 -8.43
C LEU A 246 -2.74 -29.97 -9.29
N LYS A 247 -2.08 -28.88 -8.89
CA LYS A 247 -2.04 -27.60 -9.62
C LYS A 247 -1.39 -27.75 -10.99
N ASP A 248 -0.24 -28.42 -11.04
CA ASP A 248 0.48 -28.73 -12.29
C ASP A 248 -0.18 -29.89 -13.05
N PHE A 249 -1.01 -30.68 -12.35
CA PHE A 249 -1.82 -31.81 -12.83
C PHE A 249 -0.99 -33.01 -13.32
N ASP A 250 0.03 -33.37 -12.53
CA ASP A 250 0.93 -34.52 -12.76
C ASP A 250 0.22 -35.88 -12.58
N GLN A 251 -0.55 -36.30 -13.60
CA GLN A 251 -1.39 -37.49 -13.54
C GLN A 251 -0.64 -38.76 -13.09
N ASP A 252 0.59 -38.99 -13.58
CA ASP A 252 1.35 -40.22 -13.29
C ASP A 252 1.73 -40.34 -11.80
N ILE A 253 2.05 -39.23 -11.15
CA ILE A 253 2.43 -39.18 -9.73
C ILE A 253 1.17 -39.16 -8.85
N LEU A 254 0.16 -38.39 -9.24
CA LEU A 254 -1.12 -38.38 -8.53
C LEU A 254 -1.82 -39.76 -8.60
N ASN A 255 -1.60 -40.53 -9.66
CA ASN A 255 -1.99 -41.94 -9.75
C ASN A 255 -1.27 -42.80 -8.71
N LEU A 256 0.04 -42.63 -8.51
CA LEU A 256 0.76 -43.31 -7.42
C LEU A 256 0.22 -42.95 -6.03
N PHE A 257 -0.16 -41.69 -5.80
CA PHE A 257 -0.80 -41.30 -4.53
C PHE A 257 -2.19 -41.96 -4.35
N LEU A 258 -2.97 -42.16 -5.42
CA LEU A 258 -4.23 -42.92 -5.38
C LEU A 258 -4.04 -44.44 -5.22
N GLU A 259 -2.98 -45.01 -5.82
CA GLU A 259 -2.59 -46.41 -5.70
C GLU A 259 -2.03 -46.71 -4.30
N SER A 260 -1.37 -45.73 -3.67
CA SER A 260 -0.98 -45.78 -2.28
C SER A 260 -2.22 -45.76 -1.36
N ASN A 261 -2.23 -46.56 -0.29
CA ASN A 261 -3.31 -46.59 0.70
C ASN A 261 -3.43 -45.29 1.56
N LEU A 262 -2.80 -44.18 1.16
CA LEU A 262 -2.79 -42.90 1.87
C LEU A 262 -4.19 -42.37 2.17
N LEU A 263 -5.16 -42.54 1.26
CA LEU A 263 -6.55 -42.17 1.51
C LEU A 263 -7.14 -42.86 2.75
N GLN A 264 -6.89 -44.16 2.91
CA GLN A 264 -7.36 -44.93 4.06
C GLN A 264 -6.60 -44.55 5.33
N VAL A 265 -5.28 -44.32 5.23
CA VAL A 265 -4.42 -43.84 6.31
C VAL A 265 -4.95 -42.50 6.85
N LEU A 266 -5.17 -41.51 5.99
CA LEU A 266 -5.70 -40.19 6.37
C LEU A 266 -7.08 -40.28 7.02
N GLN A 267 -7.99 -41.10 6.47
CA GLN A 267 -9.32 -41.31 7.06
C GLN A 267 -9.24 -41.95 8.44
N ASN A 268 -8.38 -42.96 8.62
CA ASN A 268 -8.20 -43.61 9.92
C ASN A 268 -7.63 -42.65 10.98
N VAL A 269 -6.65 -41.81 10.64
CA VAL A 269 -6.13 -40.78 11.57
C VAL A 269 -7.18 -39.71 11.86
N LEU A 270 -7.97 -39.29 10.87
CA LEU A 270 -9.02 -38.28 11.03
C LEU A 270 -10.15 -38.71 11.99
N LEU A 271 -10.46 -40.02 12.05
CA LEU A 271 -11.39 -40.58 13.04
C LEU A 271 -10.86 -40.48 14.48
N LEU A 272 -9.54 -40.48 14.67
CA LEU A 272 -8.89 -40.32 15.97
C LEU A 272 -8.71 -38.84 16.36
N SER A 273 -8.84 -37.91 15.41
CA SER A 273 -8.57 -36.48 15.63
C SER A 273 -9.72 -35.75 16.33
N GLN A 274 -9.42 -35.25 17.54
CA GLN A 274 -10.23 -34.29 18.32
C GLN A 274 -9.61 -32.88 18.33
N ASN A 275 -8.51 -32.65 17.60
CA ASN A 275 -7.94 -31.31 17.42
C ASN A 275 -8.36 -30.76 16.06
N GLN A 276 -9.04 -29.61 16.08
CA GLN A 276 -9.55 -28.93 14.88
C GLN A 276 -8.46 -28.57 13.85
N GLU A 277 -7.24 -28.25 14.28
CA GLU A 277 -6.11 -27.92 13.40
C GLU A 277 -5.52 -29.18 12.75
N LEU A 278 -5.36 -30.25 13.53
CA LEU A 278 -4.95 -31.57 13.02
C LEU A 278 -5.96 -32.09 12.00
N SER A 279 -7.26 -32.03 12.31
CA SER A 279 -8.32 -32.39 11.37
C SER A 279 -8.27 -31.54 10.10
N ALA A 280 -8.06 -30.22 10.20
CA ALA A 280 -7.97 -29.36 9.03
C ALA A 280 -6.82 -29.75 8.10
N GLN A 281 -5.62 -30.02 8.64
CA GLN A 281 -4.47 -30.44 7.85
C GLN A 281 -4.66 -31.82 7.19
N LEU A 282 -5.18 -32.79 7.95
CA LEU A 282 -5.50 -34.13 7.40
C LEU A 282 -6.54 -34.05 6.28
N ILE A 283 -7.57 -33.22 6.46
CA ILE A 283 -8.62 -33.05 5.46
C ILE A 283 -8.07 -32.30 4.24
N ILE A 284 -7.22 -31.29 4.38
CA ILE A 284 -6.59 -30.58 3.26
C ILE A 284 -5.86 -31.56 2.31
N ILE A 285 -5.02 -32.45 2.85
CA ILE A 285 -4.32 -33.48 2.06
C ILE A 285 -5.33 -34.44 1.41
N LEU A 286 -6.35 -34.87 2.17
CA LEU A 286 -7.42 -35.74 1.68
C LEU A 286 -8.20 -35.09 0.52
N LEU A 287 -8.47 -33.77 0.58
CA LEU A 287 -9.13 -33.01 -0.48
C LEU A 287 -8.29 -32.95 -1.76
N ASN A 288 -6.97 -32.72 -1.67
CA ASN A 288 -6.08 -32.70 -2.83
C ASN A 288 -6.23 -34.01 -3.65
N ILE A 289 -6.20 -35.15 -2.94
CA ILE A 289 -6.31 -36.48 -3.56
C ILE A 289 -7.74 -36.75 -4.06
N LEU A 290 -8.79 -36.32 -3.33
CA LEU A 290 -10.18 -36.48 -3.74
C LEU A 290 -10.54 -35.62 -4.97
N PHE A 291 -10.03 -34.39 -5.08
CA PHE A 291 -10.19 -33.54 -6.25
C PHE A 291 -9.52 -34.15 -7.49
N TYR A 292 -8.31 -34.71 -7.34
CA TYR A 292 -7.69 -35.47 -8.43
C TYR A 292 -8.55 -36.68 -8.85
N LYS A 293 -9.03 -37.47 -7.89
CA LYS A 293 -9.91 -38.63 -8.14
C LYS A 293 -11.18 -38.23 -8.90
N LEU A 294 -11.78 -37.10 -8.55
CA LEU A 294 -12.95 -36.53 -9.23
C LEU A 294 -12.62 -36.13 -10.67
N CYS A 295 -11.51 -35.41 -10.89
CA CYS A 295 -11.05 -35.00 -12.22
C CYS A 295 -10.80 -36.23 -13.13
N LYS A 296 -10.09 -37.24 -12.61
CA LYS A 296 -9.80 -38.48 -13.34
C LYS A 296 -11.08 -39.23 -13.72
N LYS A 297 -12.07 -39.29 -12.82
CA LYS A 297 -13.33 -40.02 -13.06
C LYS A 297 -14.27 -39.29 -14.03
N LEU A 298 -14.25 -37.96 -14.05
CA LEU A 298 -15.10 -37.13 -14.92
C LEU A 298 -14.38 -36.65 -16.20
N GLN A 299 -13.16 -37.14 -16.46
CA GLN A 299 -12.33 -36.73 -17.58
C GLN A 299 -13.06 -36.95 -18.93
N GLY A 300 -13.15 -35.88 -19.73
CA GLY A 300 -13.82 -35.90 -21.04
C GLY A 300 -15.33 -35.64 -21.00
N ILE A 301 -15.97 -35.65 -19.83
CA ILE A 301 -17.38 -35.25 -19.69
C ILE A 301 -17.49 -33.72 -19.74
N LYS A 302 -18.38 -33.19 -20.58
CA LYS A 302 -18.59 -31.73 -20.73
C LYS A 302 -19.71 -31.18 -19.83
N VAL A 303 -20.80 -31.93 -19.70
CA VAL A 303 -22.00 -31.55 -18.94
C VAL A 303 -22.46 -32.76 -18.15
N ILE A 304 -22.87 -32.56 -16.91
CA ILE A 304 -23.31 -33.62 -16.00
C ILE A 304 -24.51 -33.16 -15.17
N SER A 305 -25.41 -34.08 -14.83
CA SER A 305 -26.49 -33.79 -13.89
C SER A 305 -25.96 -33.70 -12.47
N HIS A 306 -26.50 -32.74 -11.71
CA HIS A 306 -26.13 -32.50 -10.33
C HIS A 306 -26.24 -33.76 -9.45
N ASP A 307 -27.25 -34.59 -9.65
CA ASP A 307 -27.48 -35.79 -8.84
C ASP A 307 -26.38 -36.86 -8.99
N VAL A 308 -25.70 -36.91 -10.15
CA VAL A 308 -24.54 -37.79 -10.36
C VAL A 308 -23.30 -37.22 -9.67
N VAL A 309 -23.03 -35.91 -9.82
CA VAL A 309 -21.91 -35.23 -9.13
C VAL A 309 -22.03 -35.32 -7.62
N LEU A 310 -23.26 -35.21 -7.09
CA LEU A 310 -23.54 -35.37 -5.66
C LEU A 310 -23.12 -36.73 -5.10
N ASN A 311 -23.28 -37.80 -5.89
CA ASN A 311 -22.87 -39.13 -5.45
C ASN A 311 -21.33 -39.24 -5.37
N GLU A 312 -20.62 -38.65 -6.34
CA GLU A 312 -19.15 -38.60 -6.36
C GLU A 312 -18.58 -37.69 -5.26
N THR A 313 -19.27 -36.58 -4.96
CA THR A 313 -18.87 -35.62 -3.91
C THR A 313 -19.43 -35.97 -2.53
N LYS A 314 -20.14 -37.10 -2.36
CA LYS A 314 -20.74 -37.50 -1.08
C LYS A 314 -19.73 -37.60 0.05
N VAL A 315 -18.52 -38.10 -0.23
CA VAL A 315 -17.42 -38.19 0.75
C VAL A 315 -17.02 -36.80 1.27
N PHE A 316 -16.95 -35.80 0.39
CA PHE A 316 -16.63 -34.42 0.74
C PHE A 316 -17.65 -33.82 1.71
N PHE A 317 -18.95 -33.92 1.39
CA PHE A 317 -20.00 -33.42 2.28
C PHE A 317 -20.06 -34.19 3.61
N ASN A 318 -19.83 -35.51 3.61
CA ASN A 318 -19.77 -36.31 4.84
C ASN A 318 -18.62 -35.87 5.77
N ILE A 319 -17.45 -35.50 5.23
CA ILE A 319 -16.34 -34.96 6.01
C ILE A 319 -16.77 -33.67 6.71
N ILE A 320 -17.40 -32.74 5.99
CA ILE A 320 -17.87 -31.48 6.60
C ILE A 320 -18.94 -31.74 7.66
N ILE A 321 -19.87 -32.68 7.43
CA ILE A 321 -20.87 -33.08 8.43
C ILE A 321 -20.20 -33.57 9.72
N SER A 322 -19.18 -34.43 9.61
CA SER A 322 -18.47 -34.97 10.77
C SER A 322 -17.74 -33.88 11.57
N GLU A 323 -17.12 -32.91 10.89
CA GLU A 323 -16.44 -31.80 11.57
C GLU A 323 -17.43 -30.80 12.18
N ILE A 324 -18.64 -30.62 11.62
CA ILE A 324 -19.72 -29.88 12.29
C ILE A 324 -20.18 -30.61 13.57
N GLU A 325 -20.29 -31.94 13.54
CA GLU A 325 -20.65 -32.75 14.72
C GLU A 325 -19.60 -32.69 15.83
N LYS A 326 -18.33 -32.43 15.50
CA LYS A 326 -17.22 -32.19 16.45
C LYS A 326 -17.12 -30.73 16.95
N ASP A 327 -18.03 -29.82 16.56
CA ASP A 327 -17.92 -28.36 16.79
C ASP A 327 -16.63 -27.73 16.20
N HIS A 328 -16.02 -28.38 15.20
CA HIS A 328 -14.78 -27.95 14.53
C HIS A 328 -15.03 -26.83 13.49
N ASN A 329 -15.72 -25.76 13.90
CA ASN A 329 -16.22 -24.71 13.02
C ASN A 329 -15.14 -24.02 12.16
N LYS A 330 -13.94 -23.75 12.71
CA LYS A 330 -12.86 -23.14 11.92
C LYS A 330 -12.23 -24.13 10.94
N CYS A 331 -12.29 -25.44 11.22
CA CYS A 331 -11.90 -26.50 10.27
C CYS A 331 -12.85 -26.46 9.06
N VAL A 332 -14.16 -26.42 9.28
CA VAL A 332 -15.17 -26.31 8.20
C VAL A 332 -14.91 -25.11 7.30
N LEU A 333 -14.60 -23.94 7.87
CA LEU A 333 -14.27 -22.75 7.09
C LEU A 333 -12.95 -22.87 6.32
N LYS A 334 -11.90 -23.48 6.92
CA LYS A 334 -10.63 -23.81 6.24
C LYS A 334 -10.86 -24.74 5.06
N ILE A 335 -11.67 -25.79 5.25
CA ILE A 335 -12.06 -26.76 4.22
C ILE A 335 -12.73 -26.06 3.03
N CYS A 336 -13.70 -25.18 3.29
CA CYS A 336 -14.39 -24.44 2.22
C CYS A 336 -13.44 -23.51 1.44
N ASN A 337 -12.55 -22.80 2.15
CA ASN A 337 -11.53 -21.96 1.54
C ASN A 337 -10.53 -22.76 0.68
N HIS A 338 -10.08 -23.91 1.19
CA HIS A 338 -9.16 -24.79 0.47
C HIS A 338 -9.83 -25.40 -0.76
N ALA A 339 -11.05 -25.91 -0.63
CA ALA A 339 -11.81 -26.47 -1.74
C ALA A 339 -12.08 -25.43 -2.86
N ASN A 340 -12.29 -24.16 -2.51
CA ASN A 340 -12.35 -23.05 -3.49
C ASN A 340 -11.02 -22.88 -4.24
N THR A 341 -9.89 -23.04 -3.56
CA THR A 341 -8.55 -22.97 -4.15
C THR A 341 -8.31 -24.15 -5.10
N LEU A 342 -8.62 -25.39 -4.67
CA LEU A 342 -8.52 -26.58 -5.53
C LEU A 342 -9.45 -26.52 -6.74
N TRP A 343 -10.64 -25.95 -6.59
CA TRP A 343 -11.54 -25.69 -7.73
C TRP A 343 -10.91 -24.75 -8.76
N SER A 344 -10.14 -23.74 -8.34
CA SER A 344 -9.46 -22.84 -9.28
C SER A 344 -8.45 -23.59 -10.17
N TYR A 345 -7.76 -24.60 -9.63
CA TYR A 345 -6.81 -25.43 -10.38
C TYR A 345 -7.49 -26.46 -11.30
N THR A 346 -8.68 -26.95 -10.91
CA THR A 346 -9.33 -28.13 -11.52
C THR A 346 -10.54 -27.83 -12.39
N SER A 347 -11.17 -26.66 -12.24
CA SER A 347 -12.43 -26.28 -12.90
C SER A 347 -12.44 -26.45 -14.41
N SER A 348 -11.34 -26.14 -15.10
CA SER A 348 -11.19 -26.31 -16.56
C SER A 348 -11.25 -27.77 -17.04
N ARG A 349 -11.14 -28.73 -16.13
CA ARG A 349 -11.14 -30.19 -16.38
C ARG A 349 -12.39 -30.89 -15.86
N LEU A 350 -13.29 -30.16 -15.20
CA LEU A 350 -14.52 -30.67 -14.62
C LEU A 350 -15.74 -30.27 -15.47
N PRO A 351 -16.75 -31.14 -15.62
CA PRO A 351 -17.96 -30.84 -16.39
C PRO A 351 -18.79 -29.71 -15.77
N LEU A 352 -19.53 -28.99 -16.61
CA LEU A 352 -20.60 -28.08 -16.17
C LEU A 352 -21.70 -28.88 -15.47
N CYS A 353 -21.99 -28.53 -14.22
CA CYS A 353 -22.96 -29.20 -13.37
C CYS A 353 -24.34 -28.54 -13.51
N MET A 354 -25.35 -29.31 -13.96
CA MET A 354 -26.69 -28.81 -14.26
C MET A 354 -27.76 -29.38 -13.32
N ARG A 355 -28.66 -28.52 -12.82
CA ARG A 355 -29.89 -28.89 -12.10
C ARG A 355 -31.09 -28.21 -12.75
N ARG A 356 -32.02 -28.99 -13.30
CA ARG A 356 -33.28 -28.48 -13.93
C ARG A 356 -33.05 -27.38 -14.99
N GLY A 357 -31.96 -27.47 -15.74
CA GLY A 357 -31.58 -26.48 -16.77
C GLY A 357 -30.72 -25.30 -16.27
N GLU A 358 -30.52 -25.16 -14.96
CA GLU A 358 -29.66 -24.12 -14.38
C GLU A 358 -28.27 -24.67 -14.01
N ILE A 359 -27.23 -23.84 -14.16
CA ILE A 359 -25.85 -24.17 -13.77
C ILE A 359 -25.72 -24.05 -12.25
N ILE A 360 -25.15 -25.06 -11.60
CA ILE A 360 -24.73 -25.00 -10.20
C ILE A 360 -23.21 -24.95 -10.15
N GLU A 361 -22.67 -23.79 -9.78
CA GLU A 361 -21.23 -23.65 -9.55
C GLU A 361 -20.85 -24.13 -8.14
N PHE A 362 -19.74 -24.88 -8.07
CA PHE A 362 -19.15 -25.34 -6.81
C PHE A 362 -18.74 -24.18 -5.90
N GLN A 363 -18.21 -23.09 -6.47
CA GLN A 363 -17.73 -21.94 -5.70
C GLN A 363 -18.83 -21.23 -4.92
N TYR A 364 -20.07 -21.17 -5.43
CA TYR A 364 -21.21 -20.67 -4.65
C TYR A 364 -21.51 -21.54 -3.43
N GLN A 365 -21.29 -22.85 -3.52
CA GLN A 365 -21.54 -23.77 -2.40
C GLN A 365 -20.57 -23.51 -1.25
N MET A 366 -19.29 -23.29 -1.58
CA MET A 366 -18.26 -22.96 -0.59
C MET A 366 -18.47 -21.56 -0.03
N LEU A 367 -18.79 -20.58 -0.88
CA LEU A 367 -19.07 -19.21 -0.45
C LEU A 367 -20.26 -19.17 0.53
N VAL A 368 -21.36 -19.87 0.23
CA VAL A 368 -22.53 -19.98 1.13
C VAL A 368 -22.14 -20.54 2.50
N LEU A 369 -21.34 -21.61 2.55
CA LEU A 369 -20.87 -22.18 3.82
C LEU A 369 -19.93 -21.23 4.58
N GLN A 370 -19.09 -20.45 3.88
CA GLN A 370 -18.23 -19.44 4.50
C GLN A 370 -19.03 -18.22 5.02
N MET A 371 -20.18 -17.93 4.41
CA MET A 371 -21.08 -16.84 4.81
C MET A 371 -22.05 -17.26 5.94
N MET A 372 -22.26 -18.56 6.21
CA MET A 372 -23.21 -19.02 7.23
C MET A 372 -23.01 -18.41 8.63
N PRO A 373 -21.79 -18.27 9.19
CA PRO A 373 -21.59 -17.63 10.49
C PRO A 373 -22.08 -16.18 10.53
N MET A 374 -21.96 -15.44 9.42
CA MET A 374 -22.39 -14.04 9.30
C MET A 374 -23.91 -13.93 9.30
N THR A 375 -24.60 -14.74 8.50
CA THR A 375 -26.06 -14.79 8.43
C THR A 375 -26.70 -15.16 9.77
N LEU A 376 -26.02 -15.97 10.59
CA LEU A 376 -26.49 -16.36 11.93
C LEU A 376 -26.14 -15.34 13.02
N LEU A 377 -25.10 -14.51 12.81
CA LEU A 377 -24.78 -13.41 13.72
C LEU A 377 -25.88 -12.33 13.71
N THR A 378 -26.49 -12.04 12.54
CA THR A 378 -27.75 -11.27 12.43
C THR A 378 -28.84 -11.79 13.37
N VAL A 379 -28.99 -13.12 13.50
CA VAL A 379 -30.02 -13.74 14.36
C VAL A 379 -29.69 -13.55 15.85
N GLN A 380 -28.41 -13.58 16.23
CA GLN A 380 -27.98 -13.27 17.60
C GLN A 380 -28.23 -11.78 17.94
N PHE A 381 -27.83 -10.86 17.05
CA PHE A 381 -27.99 -9.42 17.23
C PHE A 381 -29.46 -8.99 17.35
N LEU A 382 -30.32 -9.45 16.45
CA LEU A 382 -31.72 -9.03 16.44
C LEU A 382 -32.61 -9.82 17.42
N LYS A 383 -32.16 -10.98 17.91
CA LYS A 383 -32.96 -12.04 18.56
C LYS A 383 -33.92 -12.72 17.56
N GLU A 384 -34.13 -14.03 17.72
CA GLU A 384 -34.70 -14.89 16.68
C GLU A 384 -36.07 -14.44 16.12
N VAL A 385 -37.00 -14.02 16.98
CA VAL A 385 -38.34 -13.56 16.56
C VAL A 385 -38.28 -12.29 15.71
N LYS A 386 -37.49 -11.29 16.13
CA LYS A 386 -37.34 -10.02 15.40
C LYS A 386 -36.51 -10.22 14.12
N ALA A 387 -35.50 -11.09 14.15
CA ALA A 387 -34.73 -11.49 12.97
C ALA A 387 -35.65 -12.11 11.90
N ALA A 388 -36.50 -13.06 12.30
CA ALA A 388 -37.46 -13.70 11.39
C ALA A 388 -38.46 -12.70 10.81
N HIS A 389 -38.98 -11.77 11.63
CA HIS A 389 -39.85 -10.70 11.13
C HIS A 389 -39.14 -9.83 10.09
N ILE A 390 -37.95 -9.30 10.40
CA ILE A 390 -37.19 -8.42 9.50
C ILE A 390 -36.84 -9.13 8.18
N MET A 391 -36.44 -10.41 8.23
CA MET A 391 -36.16 -11.21 7.03
C MET A 391 -37.37 -11.45 6.12
N LEU A 392 -38.60 -11.33 6.64
CA LEU A 392 -39.84 -11.48 5.86
C LEU A 392 -40.39 -10.12 5.37
N SER A 393 -40.23 -9.07 6.18
CA SER A 393 -40.75 -7.72 5.88
C SER A 393 -39.84 -6.89 4.97
N ASP A 394 -38.51 -7.08 5.03
CA ASP A 394 -37.55 -6.40 4.14
C ASP A 394 -37.51 -7.15 2.79
N GLU A 395 -38.16 -6.57 1.77
CA GLU A 395 -38.32 -7.16 0.45
C GLU A 395 -36.99 -7.46 -0.24
N PHE A 396 -36.04 -6.52 -0.20
CA PHE A 396 -34.70 -6.73 -0.76
C PHE A 396 -33.96 -7.87 -0.04
N ARG A 397 -34.03 -7.91 1.30
CA ARG A 397 -33.40 -8.98 2.09
C ARG A 397 -34.04 -10.34 1.80
N ARG A 398 -35.35 -10.40 1.59
CA ARG A 398 -36.09 -11.60 1.21
C ARG A 398 -35.68 -12.10 -0.18
N ASP A 399 -35.54 -11.22 -1.15
CA ASP A 399 -35.10 -11.55 -2.51
C ASP A 399 -33.63 -11.98 -2.54
N TYR A 400 -32.78 -11.37 -1.72
CA TYR A 400 -31.41 -11.81 -1.47
C TYR A 400 -31.35 -13.24 -0.89
N ILE A 401 -32.18 -13.57 0.10
CA ILE A 401 -32.29 -14.93 0.64
C ILE A 401 -32.79 -15.91 -0.44
N HIS A 402 -33.76 -15.50 -1.28
CA HIS A 402 -34.23 -16.33 -2.39
C HIS A 402 -33.12 -16.59 -3.43
N LYS A 403 -32.35 -15.56 -3.81
CA LYS A 403 -31.16 -15.65 -4.68
C LYS A 403 -30.14 -16.65 -4.11
N TRP A 404 -29.88 -16.61 -2.79
CA TRP A 404 -29.03 -17.59 -2.10
C TRP A 404 -29.53 -19.03 -2.20
N VAL A 405 -30.81 -19.26 -1.91
CA VAL A 405 -31.42 -20.60 -1.99
C VAL A 405 -31.37 -21.13 -3.43
N LYS A 406 -31.60 -20.26 -4.43
CA LYS A 406 -31.51 -20.60 -5.85
C LYS A 406 -30.10 -21.03 -6.26
N LEU A 407 -29.07 -20.27 -5.88
CA LEU A 407 -27.65 -20.56 -6.15
C LEU A 407 -27.14 -21.80 -5.40
N SER A 408 -27.85 -22.26 -4.36
CA SER A 408 -27.43 -23.36 -3.51
C SER A 408 -27.87 -24.74 -4.01
N ALA A 409 -26.97 -25.71 -3.92
CA ALA A 409 -27.25 -27.13 -3.99
C ALA A 409 -28.06 -27.59 -2.76
N VAL A 410 -28.89 -28.62 -2.93
CA VAL A 410 -29.75 -29.16 -1.86
C VAL A 410 -28.92 -29.65 -0.66
N GLN A 411 -27.73 -30.20 -0.91
CA GLN A 411 -26.81 -30.72 0.09
C GLN A 411 -26.14 -29.59 0.87
N THR A 412 -25.77 -28.49 0.21
CA THR A 412 -25.31 -27.26 0.87
C THR A 412 -26.38 -26.72 1.81
N LEU A 413 -27.65 -26.63 1.35
CA LEU A 413 -28.76 -26.18 2.20
C LEU A 413 -28.98 -27.12 3.40
N LYS A 414 -28.99 -28.45 3.19
CA LYS A 414 -29.10 -29.44 4.29
C LYS A 414 -27.96 -29.28 5.31
N LEU A 415 -26.76 -28.99 4.85
CA LEU A 415 -25.60 -28.72 5.70
C LEU A 415 -25.78 -27.44 6.51
N CYS A 416 -26.25 -26.36 5.88
CA CYS A 416 -26.58 -25.09 6.53
C CYS A 416 -27.65 -25.27 7.62
N TYR A 417 -28.72 -26.03 7.35
CA TYR A 417 -29.74 -26.37 8.36
C TYR A 417 -29.17 -27.16 9.53
N LYS A 418 -28.30 -28.16 9.29
CA LYS A 418 -27.65 -28.92 10.35
C LYS A 418 -26.69 -28.06 11.20
N TRP A 419 -26.03 -27.09 10.57
CA TRP A 419 -25.06 -26.21 11.24
C TRP A 419 -25.70 -25.04 11.99
N ARG A 420 -26.93 -24.65 11.64
CA ARG A 420 -27.67 -23.51 12.23
C ARG A 420 -27.73 -23.56 13.76
N GLU A 421 -28.25 -24.65 14.31
CA GLU A 421 -28.54 -24.76 15.74
C GLU A 421 -27.27 -24.66 16.63
N PRO A 422 -26.17 -25.39 16.34
CA PRO A 422 -24.90 -25.19 17.03
C PRO A 422 -24.37 -23.75 16.96
N LEU A 423 -24.44 -23.11 15.79
CA LEU A 423 -23.89 -21.77 15.59
C LEU A 423 -24.68 -20.66 16.28
N ILE A 424 -26.02 -20.68 16.24
CA ILE A 424 -26.85 -19.67 16.93
C ILE A 424 -26.59 -19.68 18.44
N LYS A 425 -26.32 -20.85 19.02
CA LYS A 425 -26.05 -21.00 20.47
C LYS A 425 -24.59 -20.72 20.85
N LYS A 426 -23.71 -20.43 19.87
CA LYS A 426 -22.27 -20.27 20.09
C LYS A 426 -21.92 -18.87 20.62
N LYS A 427 -21.35 -18.81 21.83
CA LYS A 427 -20.96 -17.54 22.49
C LYS A 427 -19.85 -16.78 21.75
N ASP A 428 -18.95 -17.47 21.06
CA ASP A 428 -17.83 -16.88 20.34
C ASP A 428 -18.08 -16.74 18.82
N LEU A 429 -19.34 -16.69 18.38
CA LEU A 429 -19.72 -16.58 16.96
C LEU A 429 -19.06 -15.35 16.28
N ILE A 430 -18.92 -14.24 16.99
CA ILE A 430 -18.16 -13.05 16.54
C ILE A 430 -16.74 -13.41 16.09
N LYS A 431 -16.00 -14.21 16.88
CA LYS A 431 -14.63 -14.64 16.55
C LYS A 431 -14.59 -15.55 15.33
N LEU A 432 -15.65 -16.34 15.12
CA LEU A 432 -15.81 -17.18 13.93
C LEU A 432 -16.14 -16.36 12.67
N VAL A 433 -16.91 -15.27 12.81
CA VAL A 433 -17.21 -14.33 11.73
C VAL A 433 -15.97 -13.53 11.31
N ILE A 434 -15.20 -13.00 12.26
CA ILE A 434 -13.89 -12.36 11.98
C ILE A 434 -12.97 -13.32 11.23
N TYR A 435 -12.90 -14.58 11.67
CA TYR A 435 -12.12 -15.62 11.00
C TYR A 435 -12.65 -15.95 9.58
N SER A 436 -13.96 -15.82 9.35
CA SER A 436 -14.57 -15.96 8.03
C SER A 436 -14.19 -14.80 7.10
N PHE A 437 -14.19 -13.55 7.58
CA PHE A 437 -13.69 -12.39 6.82
C PHE A 437 -12.23 -12.58 6.38
N GLN A 438 -11.37 -13.05 7.30
CA GLN A 438 -9.94 -13.31 7.01
C GLN A 438 -9.74 -14.35 5.89
N LEU A 439 -10.56 -15.40 5.83
CA LEU A 439 -10.49 -16.41 4.77
C LEU A 439 -11.05 -15.90 3.44
N LEU A 440 -12.17 -15.16 3.47
CA LEU A 440 -12.75 -14.57 2.26
C LEU A 440 -11.83 -13.51 1.64
N SER A 441 -11.18 -12.66 2.44
CA SER A 441 -10.17 -11.71 1.95
C SER A 441 -8.97 -12.44 1.31
N LYS A 442 -8.47 -13.53 1.91
CA LYS A 442 -7.41 -14.37 1.30
C LYS A 442 -7.82 -15.04 -0.02
N SER A 443 -9.10 -15.38 -0.18
CA SER A 443 -9.64 -16.01 -1.39
C SER A 443 -10.26 -15.06 -2.40
N LYS A 444 -10.31 -13.74 -2.13
CA LYS A 444 -10.98 -12.74 -3.00
C LYS A 444 -10.51 -12.77 -4.45
N LYS A 445 -9.23 -13.06 -4.71
CA LYS A 445 -8.65 -13.23 -6.05
C LYS A 445 -9.29 -14.34 -6.90
N LEU A 446 -10.09 -15.21 -6.29
CA LEU A 446 -10.84 -16.30 -6.95
C LEU A 446 -12.30 -15.92 -7.25
N PHE A 447 -12.76 -14.74 -6.83
CA PHE A 447 -14.13 -14.29 -7.04
C PHE A 447 -14.25 -13.51 -8.36
N ASN A 448 -15.45 -13.59 -8.95
CA ASN A 448 -15.87 -12.67 -10.00
C ASN A 448 -16.77 -11.59 -9.38
N LYS A 449 -17.07 -10.52 -10.15
CA LYS A 449 -17.87 -9.38 -9.66
C LYS A 449 -19.22 -9.81 -9.07
N HIS A 450 -19.90 -10.81 -9.64
CA HIS A 450 -21.17 -11.32 -9.12
C HIS A 450 -21.05 -12.06 -7.77
N LYS A 451 -19.96 -12.81 -7.53
CA LYS A 451 -19.66 -13.43 -6.21
C LYS A 451 -19.32 -12.37 -5.17
N ALA A 452 -18.53 -11.37 -5.57
CA ALA A 452 -18.21 -10.22 -4.73
C ALA A 452 -19.49 -9.45 -4.34
N ALA A 453 -20.40 -9.21 -5.29
CA ALA A 453 -21.70 -8.60 -5.03
C ALA A 453 -22.54 -9.44 -4.03
N VAL A 454 -22.67 -10.76 -4.20
CA VAL A 454 -23.41 -11.62 -3.26
C VAL A 454 -22.84 -11.54 -1.83
N LEU A 455 -21.52 -11.48 -1.68
CA LEU A 455 -20.89 -11.26 -0.36
C LEU A 455 -21.17 -9.85 0.17
N PHE A 456 -20.99 -8.82 -0.66
CA PHE A 456 -21.25 -7.42 -0.29
C PHE A 456 -22.67 -7.21 0.24
N GLN A 457 -23.69 -7.79 -0.41
CA GLN A 457 -25.09 -7.75 0.04
C GLN A 457 -25.22 -8.22 1.50
N LEU A 458 -24.55 -9.33 1.88
CA LEU A 458 -24.53 -9.79 3.28
C LEU A 458 -23.89 -8.79 4.23
N LEU A 459 -22.75 -8.22 3.85
CA LEU A 459 -21.98 -7.33 4.71
C LEU A 459 -22.75 -6.04 5.00
N VAL A 460 -23.49 -5.51 4.02
CA VAL A 460 -24.36 -4.34 4.21
C VAL A 460 -25.51 -4.67 5.17
N TYR A 461 -26.19 -5.81 5.02
CA TYR A 461 -27.24 -6.22 5.97
C TYR A 461 -26.69 -6.46 7.37
N LEU A 462 -25.52 -7.09 7.48
CA LEU A 462 -24.86 -7.34 8.76
C LEU A 462 -24.41 -6.03 9.44
N LEU A 463 -23.99 -5.01 8.67
CA LEU A 463 -23.72 -3.67 9.19
C LEU A 463 -25.00 -3.04 9.75
N LYS A 464 -26.08 -2.99 8.96
CA LYS A 464 -27.41 -2.51 9.40
C LYS A 464 -27.88 -3.19 10.70
N ASP A 465 -27.79 -4.51 10.76
CA ASP A 465 -28.19 -5.28 11.94
C ASP A 465 -27.27 -5.05 13.14
N SER A 466 -25.98 -4.76 12.91
CA SER A 466 -25.03 -4.41 13.98
C SER A 466 -25.28 -3.01 14.56
N LEU A 467 -25.71 -2.04 13.75
CA LEU A 467 -26.12 -0.71 14.24
C LEU A 467 -27.36 -0.82 15.15
N THR A 468 -28.38 -1.56 14.70
CA THR A 468 -29.54 -1.88 15.54
C THR A 468 -29.15 -2.59 16.84
N ASN A 469 -28.09 -3.41 16.83
CA ASN A 469 -27.58 -4.04 18.05
C ASN A 469 -26.89 -3.05 19.01
N MET A 470 -26.13 -2.08 18.48
CA MET A 470 -25.51 -1.00 19.27
C MET A 470 -26.57 -0.09 19.92
N GLU A 471 -27.64 0.23 19.18
CA GLU A 471 -28.78 1.01 19.70
C GLU A 471 -29.53 0.28 20.84
N GLN A 472 -29.72 -1.04 20.69
CA GLN A 472 -30.52 -1.82 21.63
C GLN A 472 -29.74 -2.33 22.85
N ASN A 473 -28.42 -2.49 22.73
CA ASN A 473 -27.53 -3.02 23.76
C ASN A 473 -26.24 -2.16 23.82
N PRO A 474 -26.26 -0.91 24.33
CA PRO A 474 -25.13 0.02 24.25
C PRO A 474 -23.82 -0.49 24.85
N GLU A 475 -23.87 -1.45 25.78
CA GLU A 475 -22.71 -2.12 26.36
C GLU A 475 -21.81 -2.83 25.32
N VAL A 476 -22.33 -3.18 24.14
CA VAL A 476 -21.53 -3.82 23.07
C VAL A 476 -20.55 -2.84 22.43
N ILE A 477 -20.77 -1.53 22.53
CA ILE A 477 -19.90 -0.49 21.94
C ILE A 477 -18.49 -0.53 22.54
N VAL A 478 -18.37 -0.93 23.81
CA VAL A 478 -17.10 -1.08 24.53
C VAL A 478 -16.56 -2.52 24.53
N ASP A 479 -17.32 -3.51 24.01
CA ASP A 479 -16.82 -4.89 23.95
C ASP A 479 -15.70 -5.03 22.91
N THR A 480 -14.56 -5.56 23.35
CA THR A 480 -13.36 -5.70 22.51
C THR A 480 -13.59 -6.61 21.30
N SER A 481 -14.43 -7.65 21.42
CA SER A 481 -14.70 -8.56 20.30
C SER A 481 -15.64 -7.93 19.27
N PHE A 482 -16.63 -7.16 19.71
CA PHE A 482 -17.54 -6.41 18.87
C PHE A 482 -16.86 -5.23 18.16
N ILE A 483 -15.93 -4.54 18.83
CA ILE A 483 -15.06 -3.53 18.21
C ILE A 483 -14.20 -4.16 17.10
N GLN A 484 -13.52 -5.28 17.36
CA GLN A 484 -12.72 -6.00 16.35
C GLN A 484 -13.58 -6.50 15.17
N PHE A 485 -14.82 -6.90 15.44
CA PHE A 485 -15.78 -7.30 14.43
C PHE A 485 -16.22 -6.14 13.54
N THR A 486 -16.62 -5.01 14.13
CA THR A 486 -17.09 -3.83 13.39
C THR A 486 -15.97 -3.26 12.52
N ASP A 487 -14.75 -3.19 13.06
CA ASP A 487 -13.52 -2.85 12.34
C ASP A 487 -13.28 -3.77 11.12
N SER A 488 -13.36 -5.10 11.33
CA SER A 488 -13.18 -6.10 10.26
C SER A 488 -14.32 -6.09 9.23
N LEU A 489 -15.54 -5.78 9.64
CA LEU A 489 -16.73 -5.71 8.78
C LEU A 489 -16.63 -4.51 7.84
N ILE A 490 -16.29 -3.34 8.36
CA ILE A 490 -16.13 -2.13 7.56
C ILE A 490 -14.97 -2.30 6.57
N ASP A 491 -13.84 -2.88 7.01
CA ASP A 491 -12.73 -3.21 6.10
C ASP A 491 -13.14 -4.20 5.01
N ALA A 492 -13.94 -5.23 5.33
CA ALA A 492 -14.45 -6.16 4.32
C ALA A 492 -15.38 -5.49 3.30
N ILE A 493 -16.22 -4.53 3.73
CA ILE A 493 -17.07 -3.75 2.83
C ILE A 493 -16.21 -2.88 1.90
N ILE A 494 -15.28 -2.10 2.47
CA ILE A 494 -14.37 -1.23 1.71
C ILE A 494 -13.52 -2.05 0.72
N ASP A 495 -12.94 -3.17 1.16
CA ASP A 495 -12.09 -4.02 0.33
C ASP A 495 -12.86 -4.63 -0.85
N ILE A 496 -14.10 -5.10 -0.64
CA ILE A 496 -14.93 -5.65 -1.71
C ILE A 496 -15.39 -4.56 -2.68
N VAL A 497 -15.83 -3.39 -2.19
CA VAL A 497 -16.25 -2.26 -3.05
C VAL A 497 -15.09 -1.78 -3.91
N THR A 498 -13.90 -1.60 -3.33
CA THR A 498 -12.73 -1.06 -4.04
C THR A 498 -12.06 -2.10 -4.95
N SER A 499 -11.93 -3.36 -4.51
CA SER A 499 -11.29 -4.42 -5.32
C SER A 499 -12.12 -4.84 -6.55
N PHE A 500 -13.45 -4.69 -6.50
CA PHE A 500 -14.36 -5.15 -7.56
C PHE A 500 -15.12 -4.04 -8.28
N ASP A 501 -14.97 -2.78 -7.86
CA ASP A 501 -15.74 -1.64 -8.39
C ASP A 501 -17.26 -1.87 -8.36
N ILE A 502 -17.77 -2.21 -7.17
CA ILE A 502 -19.20 -2.50 -6.94
C ILE A 502 -20.02 -1.20 -7.05
N THR A 503 -21.06 -1.24 -7.88
CA THR A 503 -21.98 -0.12 -8.15
C THR A 503 -23.43 -0.54 -7.91
N TRP A 504 -24.36 0.41 -8.00
CA TRP A 504 -25.81 0.15 -7.89
C TRP A 504 -26.34 -0.84 -8.95
N ASN A 505 -25.68 -0.96 -10.10
CA ASN A 505 -26.00 -1.97 -11.11
C ASN A 505 -25.69 -3.41 -10.65
N ASP A 506 -24.74 -3.57 -9.72
CA ASP A 506 -24.31 -4.88 -9.20
C ASP A 506 -25.08 -5.29 -7.94
N SER A 507 -25.48 -4.30 -7.13
CA SER A 507 -26.19 -4.47 -5.86
C SER A 507 -26.93 -3.19 -5.46
N ILE A 508 -28.24 -3.31 -5.23
CA ILE A 508 -29.12 -2.20 -4.79
C ILE A 508 -28.68 -1.70 -3.40
N GLU A 509 -28.18 -2.60 -2.56
CA GLU A 509 -27.71 -2.34 -1.20
C GLU A 509 -26.56 -1.33 -1.12
N THR A 510 -25.89 -1.03 -2.25
CA THR A 510 -24.96 0.11 -2.33
C THR A 510 -25.62 1.42 -1.93
N ILE A 511 -26.88 1.68 -2.27
CA ILE A 511 -27.54 2.98 -2.03
C ILE A 511 -27.75 3.30 -0.55
N SER A 512 -27.67 2.29 0.34
CA SER A 512 -27.74 2.48 1.78
C SER A 512 -26.38 2.66 2.47
N VAL A 513 -25.25 2.45 1.79
CA VAL A 513 -23.92 2.48 2.43
C VAL A 513 -23.60 3.86 3.01
N LEU A 514 -23.94 4.94 2.29
CA LEU A 514 -23.78 6.31 2.80
C LEU A 514 -24.58 6.52 4.10
N GLN A 515 -25.83 6.07 4.12
CA GLN A 515 -26.71 6.17 5.29
C GLN A 515 -26.16 5.39 6.48
N LEU A 516 -25.78 4.13 6.29
CA LEU A 516 -25.23 3.29 7.35
C LEU A 516 -23.90 3.84 7.89
N ALA A 517 -23.09 4.49 7.06
CA ALA A 517 -21.88 5.18 7.51
C ALA A 517 -22.21 6.43 8.37
N CYS A 518 -23.20 7.24 7.97
CA CYS A 518 -23.68 8.37 8.77
C CYS A 518 -24.31 7.92 10.09
N GLU A 519 -25.17 6.89 10.07
CA GLU A 519 -25.79 6.30 11.26
C GLU A 519 -24.72 5.80 12.24
N LEU A 520 -23.73 5.02 11.77
CA LEU A 520 -22.58 4.61 12.57
C LEU A 520 -21.87 5.81 13.21
N LEU A 521 -21.51 6.82 12.43
CA LEU A 521 -20.74 7.97 12.92
C LEU A 521 -21.51 8.86 13.91
N ASN A 522 -22.84 8.78 13.93
CA ASN A 522 -23.70 9.45 14.90
C ASN A 522 -23.83 8.70 16.23
N ILE A 523 -23.37 7.44 16.34
CA ILE A 523 -23.38 6.70 17.61
C ILE A 523 -22.36 7.35 18.58
N PRO A 524 -22.78 7.74 19.79
CA PRO A 524 -21.89 8.34 20.79
C PRO A 524 -20.93 7.30 21.37
N LEU A 525 -19.81 7.76 21.92
CA LEU A 525 -18.81 6.93 22.63
C LEU A 525 -18.14 5.81 21.80
N LEU A 526 -18.29 5.83 20.46
CA LEU A 526 -17.53 4.93 19.59
C LEU A 526 -16.02 5.09 19.81
N VAL A 527 -15.31 3.97 19.94
CA VAL A 527 -13.85 3.94 20.03
C VAL A 527 -13.23 4.53 18.75
N LYS A 528 -12.23 5.40 18.90
CA LYS A 528 -11.52 6.13 17.84
C LYS A 528 -11.28 5.32 16.55
N LYS A 529 -10.81 4.07 16.70
CA LYS A 529 -10.54 3.16 15.57
C LYS A 529 -11.79 2.95 14.69
N VAL A 530 -12.96 2.72 15.30
CA VAL A 530 -14.23 2.51 14.60
C VAL A 530 -14.71 3.80 13.92
N VAL A 531 -14.54 4.96 14.57
CA VAL A 531 -14.88 6.27 13.96
C VAL A 531 -14.06 6.52 12.70
N ILE A 532 -12.74 6.26 12.73
CA ILE A 532 -11.85 6.37 11.57
C ILE A 532 -12.29 5.42 10.45
N LYS A 533 -12.70 4.18 10.77
CA LYS A 533 -13.23 3.22 9.79
C LYS A 533 -14.57 3.70 9.20
N GLY A 534 -15.46 4.25 10.02
CA GLY A 534 -16.72 4.85 9.57
C GLY A 534 -16.50 6.04 8.61
N LEU A 535 -15.54 6.91 8.90
CA LEU A 535 -15.16 8.02 8.00
C LEU A 535 -14.59 7.50 6.67
N LYS A 536 -13.76 6.44 6.70
CA LYS A 536 -13.27 5.79 5.47
C LYS A 536 -14.39 5.11 4.67
N LEU A 537 -15.41 4.56 5.32
CA LEU A 537 -16.60 4.04 4.63
C LEU A 537 -17.42 5.15 3.99
N LEU A 538 -17.58 6.29 4.69
CA LEU A 538 -18.25 7.47 4.18
C LEU A 538 -17.53 8.07 2.97
N ASP A 539 -16.20 8.16 3.01
CA ASP A 539 -15.34 8.58 1.89
C ASP A 539 -15.54 7.68 0.65
N VAL A 540 -15.48 6.36 0.84
CA VAL A 540 -15.73 5.38 -0.23
C VAL A 540 -17.15 5.53 -0.79
N ALA A 541 -18.16 5.70 0.06
CA ALA A 541 -19.55 5.89 -0.36
C ALA A 541 -19.73 7.18 -1.21
N ILE A 542 -19.11 8.28 -0.81
CA ILE A 542 -19.12 9.56 -1.56
C ILE A 542 -18.36 9.42 -2.89
N SER A 543 -17.16 8.84 -2.88
CA SER A 543 -16.33 8.69 -4.09
C SER A 543 -16.96 7.78 -5.16
N LYS A 544 -17.80 6.83 -4.73
CA LYS A 544 -18.53 5.86 -5.57
C LYS A 544 -20.00 6.22 -5.82
N HIS A 545 -20.49 7.38 -5.35
CA HIS A 545 -21.88 7.84 -5.55
C HIS A 545 -22.93 6.86 -4.99
N MET A 546 -22.66 6.30 -3.81
CA MET A 546 -23.46 5.26 -3.15
C MET A 546 -24.66 5.79 -2.36
N SER A 547 -25.42 6.71 -2.96
CA SER A 547 -26.74 7.12 -2.48
C SER A 547 -27.68 7.37 -3.67
N PRO A 548 -29.01 7.30 -3.48
CA PRO A 548 -29.97 7.58 -4.55
C PRO A 548 -29.79 8.98 -5.13
N ASP A 549 -29.60 9.98 -4.27
CA ASP A 549 -29.46 11.38 -4.68
C ASP A 549 -28.21 11.60 -5.54
N MET A 550 -27.08 10.96 -5.19
CA MET A 550 -25.84 11.05 -5.99
C MET A 550 -25.93 10.25 -7.29
N ALA A 551 -26.59 9.08 -7.28
CA ALA A 551 -26.73 8.22 -8.46
C ALA A 551 -27.72 8.79 -9.49
N LEU A 552 -28.74 9.51 -9.03
CA LEU A 552 -29.78 10.13 -9.86
C LEU A 552 -29.56 11.64 -10.09
N LEU A 553 -28.48 12.21 -9.54
CA LEU A 553 -28.14 13.63 -9.60
C LEU A 553 -29.27 14.56 -9.08
N LEU A 554 -29.93 14.16 -7.99
CA LEU A 554 -31.02 14.93 -7.37
C LEU A 554 -30.48 16.10 -6.55
N ASP A 555 -31.15 17.26 -6.65
CA ASP A 555 -30.86 18.41 -5.81
C ASP A 555 -31.30 18.16 -4.36
N ASN A 556 -30.38 18.42 -3.41
CA ASN A 556 -30.52 18.07 -2.00
C ASN A 556 -31.85 18.50 -1.37
N HIS A 557 -32.79 17.56 -1.22
CA HIS A 557 -33.92 17.71 -0.32
C HIS A 557 -33.40 17.88 1.13
N LYS A 558 -34.07 18.71 1.94
CA LYS A 558 -33.60 19.07 3.29
C LYS A 558 -33.41 17.85 4.21
N ASP A 559 -34.19 16.80 3.98
CA ASP A 559 -34.19 15.56 4.78
C ASP A 559 -33.31 14.46 4.18
N SER A 560 -32.55 14.74 3.10
CA SER A 560 -31.64 13.78 2.48
C SER A 560 -30.44 13.46 3.40
N VAL A 561 -30.03 12.19 3.41
CA VAL A 561 -28.80 11.75 4.09
C VAL A 561 -27.58 12.50 3.54
N VAL A 562 -27.59 12.85 2.25
CA VAL A 562 -26.53 13.63 1.60
C VAL A 562 -26.41 15.02 2.23
N ALA A 563 -27.52 15.71 2.52
CA ALA A 563 -27.49 17.00 3.21
C ALA A 563 -26.91 16.92 4.64
N GLN A 564 -27.16 15.82 5.36
CA GLN A 564 -26.65 15.60 6.72
C GLN A 564 -25.13 15.39 6.79
N THR A 565 -24.48 15.05 5.68
CA THR A 565 -23.01 14.85 5.66
C THR A 565 -22.24 16.12 6.07
N GLY A 566 -22.76 17.31 5.77
CA GLY A 566 -22.12 18.58 6.12
C GLY A 566 -22.02 18.81 7.63
N SER A 567 -23.14 18.67 8.34
CA SER A 567 -23.18 18.82 9.82
C SER A 567 -22.45 17.70 10.54
N LEU A 568 -22.49 16.47 10.00
CA LEU A 568 -21.70 15.35 10.50
C LEU A 568 -20.19 15.64 10.43
N LEU A 569 -19.70 16.08 9.28
CA LEU A 569 -18.28 16.39 9.09
C LEU A 569 -17.85 17.61 9.92
N TYR A 570 -18.70 18.63 10.05
CA TYR A 570 -18.46 19.75 10.96
C TYR A 570 -18.23 19.26 12.40
N THR A 571 -19.08 18.34 12.88
CA THR A 571 -18.94 17.75 14.22
C THR A 571 -17.66 16.94 14.36
N LYS A 572 -17.29 16.10 13.36
CA LYS A 572 -16.06 15.28 13.42
C LYS A 572 -14.78 16.10 13.26
N CYS A 573 -14.83 17.26 12.61
CA CYS A 573 -13.71 18.21 12.57
C CYS A 573 -13.46 18.90 13.94
N HIS A 574 -14.40 18.83 14.88
CA HIS A 574 -14.25 19.31 16.26
C HIS A 574 -13.93 18.18 17.27
N ASP A 575 -13.64 16.96 16.81
CA ASP A 575 -13.32 15.84 17.70
C ASP A 575 -11.98 16.07 18.44
N GLY A 576 -11.92 15.68 19.71
CA GLY A 576 -10.70 15.82 20.52
C GLY A 576 -9.55 14.97 19.99
N ALA A 577 -9.83 13.82 19.37
CA ALA A 577 -8.81 12.97 18.75
C ALA A 577 -8.42 13.48 17.36
N TRP A 578 -7.15 13.83 17.18
CA TRP A 578 -6.66 14.42 15.93
C TRP A 578 -6.76 13.47 14.73
N GLU A 579 -6.66 12.15 14.93
CA GLU A 579 -6.81 11.18 13.85
C GLU A 579 -8.25 11.14 13.29
N ILE A 580 -9.24 11.56 14.08
CA ILE A 580 -10.64 11.72 13.63
C ILE A 580 -10.78 13.02 12.83
N ARG A 581 -10.18 14.13 13.29
CA ARG A 581 -10.15 15.41 12.55
C ARG A 581 -9.47 15.26 11.20
N ASP A 582 -8.29 14.62 11.18
CA ASP A 582 -7.53 14.28 9.97
C ASP A 582 -8.36 13.40 9.01
N SER A 583 -8.97 12.33 9.52
CA SER A 583 -9.84 11.45 8.71
C SER A 583 -11.09 12.17 8.19
N ALA A 584 -11.62 13.17 8.90
CA ALA A 584 -12.76 13.97 8.44
C ALA A 584 -12.37 14.95 7.32
N LEU A 585 -11.15 15.51 7.38
CA LEU A 585 -10.59 16.36 6.33
C LEU A 585 -10.35 15.59 5.02
N GLU A 586 -9.97 14.31 5.10
CA GLU A 586 -9.87 13.43 3.91
C GLU A 586 -11.25 13.27 3.23
N VAL A 587 -12.33 13.03 4.00
CA VAL A 587 -13.71 12.96 3.46
C VAL A 587 -14.12 14.31 2.85
N LEU A 588 -13.81 15.43 3.52
CA LEU A 588 -14.09 16.77 3.02
C LEU A 588 -13.36 17.07 1.71
N ARG A 589 -12.12 16.57 1.55
CA ARG A 589 -11.37 16.70 0.30
C ARG A 589 -12.05 15.97 -0.85
N THR A 590 -12.52 14.73 -0.63
CA THR A 590 -13.29 13.96 -1.62
C THR A 590 -14.61 14.64 -1.96
N LEU A 591 -15.32 15.18 -0.96
CA LEU A 591 -16.58 15.89 -1.15
C LEU A 591 -16.37 17.20 -1.95
N SER A 592 -15.27 17.92 -1.70
CA SER A 592 -14.87 19.14 -2.43
C SER A 592 -14.46 18.84 -3.88
N PHE A 593 -13.66 17.79 -4.10
CA PHE A 593 -13.31 17.33 -5.44
C PHE A 593 -14.56 16.95 -6.25
N ASN A 594 -15.48 16.20 -5.65
CA ASN A 594 -16.74 15.83 -6.30
C ASN A 594 -17.65 17.05 -6.53
N ALA A 595 -17.67 18.04 -5.63
CA ALA A 595 -18.41 19.30 -5.82
C ALA A 595 -17.94 20.08 -7.05
N ASN A 596 -16.65 20.03 -7.38
CA ASN A 596 -16.10 20.68 -8.56
C ASN A 596 -16.28 19.85 -9.85
N THR A 597 -16.31 18.51 -9.77
CA THR A 597 -16.15 17.65 -10.96
C THR A 597 -17.34 16.75 -11.33
N ARG A 598 -18.17 16.34 -10.37
CA ARG A 598 -19.16 15.25 -10.58
C ARG A 598 -20.55 15.52 -10.02
N PHE A 599 -20.63 16.12 -8.83
CA PHE A 599 -21.89 16.37 -8.12
C PHE A 599 -21.90 17.79 -7.53
N PRO A 600 -22.19 18.84 -8.34
CA PRO A 600 -22.12 20.24 -7.92
C PRO A 600 -22.99 20.60 -6.71
N ALA A 601 -24.04 19.82 -6.42
CA ALA A 601 -24.90 20.03 -5.25
C ALA A 601 -24.14 19.90 -3.90
N PHE A 602 -22.98 19.23 -3.86
CA PHE A 602 -22.10 19.25 -2.68
C PHE A 602 -21.59 20.65 -2.31
N LYS A 603 -21.44 21.58 -3.27
CA LYS A 603 -21.08 22.98 -3.00
C LYS A 603 -22.05 23.63 -2.00
N ASN A 604 -23.34 23.36 -2.15
CA ASN A 604 -24.38 23.90 -1.28
C ASN A 604 -24.32 23.28 0.13
N ILE A 605 -23.79 22.06 0.28
CA ILE A 605 -23.58 21.41 1.58
C ILE A 605 -22.36 21.99 2.28
N LEU A 606 -21.24 22.14 1.56
CA LEU A 606 -20.02 22.80 2.05
C LEU A 606 -20.31 24.19 2.61
N LEU A 607 -21.00 25.03 1.82
CA LEU A 607 -21.31 26.40 2.20
C LEU A 607 -22.31 26.50 3.37
N LYS A 608 -23.38 25.68 3.38
CA LYS A 608 -24.39 25.72 4.44
C LYS A 608 -23.89 25.22 5.80
N ALA A 609 -22.88 24.37 5.81
CA ALA A 609 -22.26 23.87 7.03
C ALA A 609 -20.98 24.65 7.43
N GLU A 610 -20.69 25.79 6.79
CA GLU A 610 -19.54 26.67 7.08
C GLU A 610 -18.17 25.95 7.05
N LEU A 611 -18.10 24.83 6.32
CA LEU A 611 -16.94 23.96 6.27
C LEU A 611 -15.68 24.65 5.66
N PRO A 612 -15.76 25.50 4.62
CA PRO A 612 -14.58 26.18 4.10
C PRO A 612 -13.89 27.10 5.12
N GLN A 613 -14.66 27.78 5.97
CA GLN A 613 -14.15 28.63 7.04
C GLN A 613 -13.51 27.78 8.15
N LEU A 614 -14.17 26.70 8.55
CA LEU A 614 -13.64 25.76 9.55
C LEU A 614 -12.31 25.15 9.08
N VAL A 615 -12.23 24.67 7.84
CA VAL A 615 -11.01 24.11 7.27
C VAL A 615 -9.87 25.14 7.25
N LEU A 616 -10.14 26.41 6.97
CA LEU A 616 -9.14 27.47 7.07
C LEU A 616 -8.67 27.68 8.52
N GLN A 617 -9.60 27.74 9.48
CA GLN A 617 -9.24 27.84 10.90
C GLN A 617 -8.38 26.65 11.37
N MET A 618 -8.72 25.43 10.94
CA MET A 618 -7.92 24.24 11.23
C MET A 618 -6.52 24.36 10.64
N ALA A 619 -6.37 24.78 9.37
CA ALA A 619 -5.06 24.97 8.74
C ALA A 619 -4.17 25.99 9.47
N LEU A 620 -4.76 27.05 10.02
CA LEU A 620 -4.03 28.12 10.72
C LEU A 620 -3.77 27.82 12.21
N HIS A 621 -4.63 27.06 12.88
CA HIS A 621 -4.70 27.05 14.35
C HIS A 621 -4.86 25.67 15.02
N ASP A 622 -5.01 24.55 14.28
CA ASP A 622 -5.06 23.23 14.93
C ASP A 622 -3.72 22.91 15.61
N GLY A 623 -3.77 22.34 16.82
CA GLY A 623 -2.56 21.98 17.57
C GLY A 623 -1.72 20.89 16.92
N GLU A 624 -2.31 20.09 16.02
CA GLU A 624 -1.68 18.92 15.43
C GLU A 624 -1.28 19.16 13.96
N TYR A 625 0.01 19.03 13.67
CA TYR A 625 0.57 19.37 12.36
C TYR A 625 0.05 18.48 11.22
N TYR A 626 -0.29 17.21 11.49
CA TYR A 626 -0.97 16.36 10.51
C TYR A 626 -2.32 16.96 10.09
N VAL A 627 -3.12 17.41 11.05
CA VAL A 627 -4.43 18.02 10.80
C VAL A 627 -4.27 19.33 10.01
N ARG A 628 -3.28 20.15 10.35
CA ARG A 628 -2.96 21.39 9.59
C ARG A 628 -2.55 21.11 8.15
N ALA A 629 -1.70 20.12 7.91
CA ALA A 629 -1.31 19.70 6.56
C ALA A 629 -2.51 19.15 5.75
N SER A 630 -3.35 18.32 6.35
CA SER A 630 -4.58 17.79 5.73
C SER A 630 -5.63 18.88 5.48
N ALA A 631 -5.69 19.91 6.33
CA ALA A 631 -6.55 21.06 6.12
C ALA A 631 -6.07 21.90 4.93
N LEU A 632 -4.76 22.14 4.79
CA LEU A 632 -4.17 22.78 3.60
C LEU A 632 -4.47 21.98 2.32
N LYS A 633 -4.37 20.63 2.35
CA LYS A 633 -4.80 19.76 1.23
C LYS A 633 -6.29 19.88 0.92
N CYS A 634 -7.13 20.07 1.93
CA CYS A 634 -8.57 20.30 1.72
C CYS A 634 -8.82 21.67 1.06
N ILE A 635 -8.13 22.74 1.50
CA ILE A 635 -8.17 24.06 0.85
C ILE A 635 -7.75 23.96 -0.62
N GLN A 636 -6.73 23.16 -0.95
CA GLN A 636 -6.32 22.93 -2.33
C GLN A 636 -7.46 22.39 -3.21
N GLU A 637 -8.38 21.56 -2.71
CA GLU A 637 -9.56 21.09 -3.46
C GLU A 637 -10.80 21.99 -3.34
N LEU A 638 -10.78 22.97 -2.42
CA LEU A 638 -11.83 23.99 -2.27
C LEU A 638 -11.63 25.20 -3.19
N ILE A 639 -10.39 25.67 -3.40
CA ILE A 639 -10.08 26.84 -4.26
C ILE A 639 -10.54 26.75 -5.74
N PRO A 640 -10.77 25.58 -6.39
CA PRO A 640 -11.34 25.54 -7.74
C PRO A 640 -12.82 25.95 -7.78
N ILE A 641 -13.52 25.94 -6.64
CA ILE A 641 -14.94 26.27 -6.54
C ILE A 641 -15.07 27.79 -6.36
N ASN A 642 -15.50 28.49 -7.41
CA ASN A 642 -15.51 29.96 -7.48
C ASN A 642 -16.15 30.64 -6.27
N GLU A 643 -17.31 30.18 -5.79
CA GLU A 643 -17.97 30.81 -4.63
C GLU A 643 -17.18 30.66 -3.32
N ILE A 644 -16.36 29.61 -3.21
CA ILE A 644 -15.48 29.37 -2.05
C ILE A 644 -14.16 30.14 -2.21
N TRP A 645 -13.68 30.32 -3.43
CA TRP A 645 -12.57 31.23 -3.72
C TRP A 645 -12.92 32.68 -3.39
N GLU A 646 -14.08 33.17 -3.83
CA GLU A 646 -14.62 34.49 -3.50
C GLU A 646 -14.88 34.68 -1.99
N LEU A 647 -15.16 33.59 -1.27
CA LEU A 647 -15.25 33.60 0.19
C LEU A 647 -13.85 33.78 0.82
N TYR A 648 -12.84 33.04 0.38
CA TYR A 648 -11.47 33.19 0.87
C TYR A 648 -10.85 34.56 0.55
N LEU A 649 -11.15 35.15 -0.62
CA LEU A 649 -10.72 36.51 -0.94
C LEU A 649 -11.33 37.60 -0.04
N LYS A 650 -12.50 37.33 0.57
CA LYS A 650 -13.13 38.24 1.55
C LYS A 650 -12.58 38.07 2.97
N ILE A 651 -11.83 37.01 3.24
CA ILE A 651 -11.18 36.82 4.55
C ILE A 651 -9.91 37.68 4.57
N ASN A 652 -9.92 38.69 5.43
CA ASN A 652 -8.77 39.55 5.67
C ASN A 652 -7.52 38.70 5.96
N ASN A 653 -6.42 39.03 5.28
CA ASN A 653 -5.10 38.39 5.42
C ASN A 653 -4.91 36.96 4.87
N PHE A 654 -5.88 36.31 4.21
CA PHE A 654 -5.74 34.94 3.68
C PHE A 654 -4.34 34.60 3.09
N PHE A 655 -3.84 35.38 2.13
CA PHE A 655 -2.51 35.17 1.55
C PHE A 655 -1.36 35.38 2.55
N ASN A 656 -1.45 36.42 3.39
CA ASN A 656 -0.46 36.71 4.42
C ASN A 656 -0.36 35.59 5.46
N ASP A 657 -1.48 34.94 5.79
CA ASP A 657 -1.53 33.87 6.79
C ASP A 657 -0.91 32.58 6.23
N ILE A 658 -1.19 32.22 4.97
CA ILE A 658 -0.48 31.11 4.30
C ILE A 658 1.01 31.42 4.12
N PHE A 659 1.39 32.67 3.84
CA PHE A 659 2.81 33.07 3.84
C PHE A 659 3.46 32.95 5.21
N ASN A 660 2.73 33.24 6.28
CA ASN A 660 3.21 33.06 7.64
C ASN A 660 3.42 31.57 7.96
N ILE A 661 2.60 30.65 7.41
CA ILE A 661 2.86 29.20 7.48
C ILE A 661 4.16 28.85 6.75
N ILE A 662 4.32 29.23 5.47
CA ILE A 662 5.53 28.88 4.69
C ILE A 662 6.82 29.41 5.34
N TYR A 663 6.73 30.46 6.16
CA TYR A 663 7.90 31.13 6.75
C TYR A 663 8.18 30.79 8.23
N ASN A 664 7.15 30.72 9.09
CA ASN A 664 7.33 30.58 10.55
C ASN A 664 7.05 29.17 11.09
N GLU A 665 6.43 28.30 10.29
CA GLU A 665 6.02 26.97 10.74
C GLU A 665 7.23 26.05 10.98
N THR A 666 7.22 25.26 12.06
CA THR A 666 8.32 24.32 12.37
C THR A 666 8.24 23.06 11.53
N GLU A 667 7.03 22.56 11.25
CA GLU A 667 6.83 21.25 10.63
C GLU A 667 6.88 21.32 9.09
N GLY A 668 7.86 20.62 8.50
CA GLY A 668 8.10 20.63 7.05
C GLY A 668 6.89 20.17 6.22
N ILE A 669 6.14 19.20 6.73
CA ILE A 669 4.91 18.68 6.08
C ILE A 669 3.82 19.77 5.93
N VAL A 670 3.73 20.71 6.87
CA VAL A 670 2.75 21.81 6.81
C VAL A 670 3.24 22.89 5.84
N ARG A 671 4.53 23.25 5.89
CA ARG A 671 5.14 24.18 4.92
C ARG A 671 5.04 23.66 3.48
N GLN A 672 5.25 22.35 3.28
CA GLN A 672 5.10 21.67 2.00
C GLN A 672 3.69 21.89 1.41
N GLU A 673 2.63 21.62 2.18
CA GLU A 673 1.25 21.76 1.68
C GLU A 673 0.84 23.22 1.46
N ALA A 674 1.41 24.18 2.21
CA ALA A 674 1.22 25.60 1.97
C ALA A 674 1.91 26.07 0.66
N VAL A 675 3.11 25.56 0.37
CA VAL A 675 3.82 25.77 -0.90
C VAL A 675 3.06 25.15 -2.08
N ILE A 676 2.51 23.94 -1.91
CA ILE A 676 1.65 23.29 -2.92
C ILE A 676 0.37 24.10 -3.14
N LEU A 677 -0.26 24.62 -2.09
CA LEU A 677 -1.44 25.49 -2.19
C LEU A 677 -1.15 26.76 -3.00
N MET A 678 -0.07 27.48 -2.71
CA MET A 678 0.34 28.66 -3.51
C MET A 678 0.65 28.28 -4.96
N THR A 679 1.27 27.12 -5.18
CA THR A 679 1.50 26.57 -6.53
C THR A 679 0.19 26.27 -7.25
N LYS A 680 -0.83 25.74 -6.57
CA LYS A 680 -2.15 25.41 -7.15
C LYS A 680 -2.95 26.69 -7.46
N ILE A 681 -2.91 27.70 -6.60
CA ILE A 681 -3.48 29.03 -6.87
C ILE A 681 -2.85 29.60 -8.15
N SER A 682 -1.51 29.59 -8.31
CA SER A 682 -0.80 30.08 -9.52
C SER A 682 -1.16 29.39 -10.86
N LYS A 683 -1.93 28.30 -10.81
CA LYS A 683 -2.45 27.56 -11.98
C LYS A 683 -3.91 27.87 -12.28
N LEU A 684 -4.68 28.28 -11.29
CA LEU A 684 -6.14 28.45 -11.37
C LEU A 684 -6.56 29.93 -11.39
N HIS A 685 -5.86 30.77 -10.62
CA HIS A 685 -6.22 32.15 -10.34
C HIS A 685 -5.01 33.07 -10.48
N ASP A 686 -5.24 34.33 -10.85
CA ASP A 686 -4.22 35.38 -10.80
C ASP A 686 -4.08 35.92 -9.36
N PHE A 687 -2.84 36.21 -8.94
CA PHE A 687 -2.58 36.88 -7.67
C PHE A 687 -2.70 38.41 -7.82
N PRO A 688 -3.22 39.13 -6.81
CA PRO A 688 -3.17 40.59 -6.81
C PRO A 688 -1.72 41.11 -6.86
N ASP A 689 -1.46 42.14 -7.69
CA ASP A 689 -0.10 42.69 -7.90
C ASP A 689 0.59 43.13 -6.60
N VAL A 690 -0.18 43.61 -5.63
CA VAL A 690 0.31 44.03 -4.29
C VAL A 690 0.95 42.87 -3.51
N ILE A 691 0.54 41.63 -3.78
CA ILE A 691 0.92 40.42 -3.04
C ILE A 691 2.11 39.71 -3.71
N LEU A 692 2.24 39.83 -5.04
CA LEU A 692 3.30 39.19 -5.84
C LEU A 692 4.73 39.42 -5.30
N PRO A 693 5.15 40.63 -4.87
CA PRO A 693 6.50 40.83 -4.34
C PRO A 693 6.81 39.93 -3.15
N ARG A 694 5.88 39.85 -2.18
CA ARG A 694 6.01 39.03 -0.97
C ARG A 694 5.93 37.54 -1.29
N LEU A 695 5.07 37.12 -2.22
CA LEU A 695 5.01 35.74 -2.71
C LEU A 695 6.38 35.29 -3.25
N TYR A 696 7.02 36.08 -4.10
CA TYR A 696 8.32 35.73 -4.67
C TYR A 696 9.44 35.66 -3.62
N ASP A 697 9.43 36.52 -2.60
CA ASP A 697 10.38 36.44 -1.49
C ASP A 697 10.17 35.19 -0.64
N VAL A 698 8.93 34.87 -0.29
CA VAL A 698 8.57 33.67 0.50
C VAL A 698 8.94 32.39 -0.25
N MET A 699 8.64 32.30 -1.56
CA MET A 699 8.99 31.13 -2.38
C MET A 699 10.50 31.06 -2.68
N THR A 700 11.23 32.19 -2.65
CA THR A 700 12.70 32.20 -2.67
C THR A 700 13.24 31.57 -1.40
N HIS A 701 12.76 32.02 -0.24
CA HIS A 701 13.14 31.46 1.05
C HIS A 701 12.85 29.95 1.14
N ALA A 702 11.63 29.52 0.80
CA ALA A 702 11.24 28.10 0.80
C ALA A 702 12.09 27.21 -0.14
N THR A 703 12.69 27.79 -1.19
CA THR A 703 13.55 27.02 -2.11
C THR A 703 15.02 26.96 -1.66
N ILE A 704 15.55 28.05 -1.13
CA ILE A 704 17.00 28.24 -0.89
C ILE A 704 17.39 28.10 0.60
N ALA A 705 16.44 28.26 1.53
CA ALA A 705 16.69 28.34 2.96
C ALA A 705 15.93 27.32 3.83
N ASP A 706 14.92 26.64 3.29
CA ASP A 706 14.23 25.58 4.04
C ASP A 706 15.20 24.42 4.36
N LEU A 707 14.92 23.68 5.42
CA LEU A 707 15.67 22.50 5.81
C LEU A 707 15.14 21.22 5.14
N HIS A 708 13.85 21.19 4.77
CA HIS A 708 13.19 19.99 4.24
C HIS A 708 13.22 19.99 2.71
N TRP A 709 13.75 18.91 2.13
CA TRP A 709 13.94 18.79 0.70
C TRP A 709 12.60 18.74 -0.07
N GLU A 710 11.54 18.18 0.51
CA GLU A 710 10.20 18.16 -0.07
C GLU A 710 9.63 19.58 -0.24
N VAL A 711 9.89 20.48 0.72
CA VAL A 711 9.47 21.89 0.63
C VAL A 711 10.20 22.58 -0.51
N LYS A 712 11.52 22.42 -0.59
CA LYS A 712 12.35 22.95 -1.70
C LYS A 712 11.86 22.43 -3.06
N LEU A 713 11.57 21.12 -3.16
CA LEU A 713 11.14 20.47 -4.40
C LEU A 713 9.77 20.98 -4.89
N ASN A 714 8.84 21.22 -3.97
CA ASN A 714 7.54 21.81 -4.28
C ASN A 714 7.67 23.30 -4.63
N ALA A 715 8.57 24.04 -3.96
CA ALA A 715 8.85 25.44 -4.29
C ALA A 715 9.52 25.59 -5.67
N LEU A 716 10.43 24.68 -6.06
CA LEU A 716 10.92 24.58 -7.44
C LEU A 716 9.80 24.35 -8.46
N SER A 717 8.73 23.65 -8.08
CA SER A 717 7.57 23.43 -8.96
C SER A 717 6.71 24.69 -9.14
N PHE A 718 6.66 25.58 -8.15
CA PHE A 718 6.14 26.95 -8.32
C PHE A 718 7.01 27.78 -9.29
N TRP A 719 8.34 27.74 -9.15
CA TRP A 719 9.24 28.46 -10.05
C TRP A 719 9.16 27.94 -11.49
N SER A 720 9.09 26.61 -11.68
CA SER A 720 8.77 25.99 -12.97
C SER A 720 7.47 26.53 -13.56
N ARG A 721 6.41 26.66 -12.75
CA ARG A 721 5.12 27.18 -13.21
C ARG A 721 5.19 28.68 -13.56
N THR A 722 5.98 29.44 -12.82
CA THR A 722 6.21 30.87 -13.07
C THR A 722 6.90 31.08 -14.43
N VAL A 723 7.91 30.26 -14.76
CA VAL A 723 8.56 30.25 -16.09
C VAL A 723 7.55 29.92 -17.19
N GLU A 724 6.71 28.88 -17.01
CA GLU A 724 5.66 28.53 -17.97
C GLU A 724 4.66 29.67 -18.20
N ASN A 725 4.17 30.31 -17.12
CA ASN A 725 3.21 31.41 -17.19
C ASN A 725 3.78 32.61 -17.96
N LEU A 726 5.06 32.98 -17.75
CA LEU A 726 5.71 34.06 -18.51
C LEU A 726 5.86 33.72 -19.99
N LEU A 727 6.22 32.47 -20.33
CA LEU A 727 6.30 32.01 -21.72
C LEU A 727 4.93 32.00 -22.42
N ILE A 728 3.87 31.56 -21.73
CA ILE A 728 2.49 31.59 -22.22
C ILE A 728 2.03 33.04 -22.45
N ASN A 729 2.35 33.96 -21.52
CA ASN A 729 2.04 35.38 -21.69
C ASN A 729 2.77 36.03 -22.88
N GLN A 730 3.91 35.49 -23.31
CA GLN A 730 4.57 35.89 -24.56
C GLN A 730 4.07 35.14 -25.81
N GLY A 731 3.07 34.25 -25.67
CA GLY A 731 2.37 33.60 -26.77
C GLY A 731 2.81 32.16 -27.07
N MET A 732 3.50 31.48 -26.15
CA MET A 732 3.79 30.04 -26.26
C MET A 732 2.53 29.20 -25.99
N ILE A 733 2.24 28.23 -26.86
CA ILE A 733 1.10 27.30 -26.77
C ILE A 733 1.63 25.87 -26.96
N ASP A 734 1.17 24.91 -26.16
CA ASP A 734 1.59 23.49 -26.22
C ASP A 734 3.12 23.29 -26.24
N ARG A 735 3.84 24.11 -25.45
CA ARG A 735 5.31 24.16 -25.35
C ARG A 735 6.03 24.54 -26.66
N THR A 736 5.34 25.16 -27.60
CA THR A 736 5.89 25.68 -28.85
C THR A 736 5.45 27.13 -29.09
N PHE A 737 6.20 27.87 -29.91
CA PHE A 737 5.72 29.14 -30.43
C PHE A 737 4.98 28.87 -31.75
N PRO A 738 3.68 29.19 -31.86
CA PRO A 738 2.95 29.06 -33.12
C PRO A 738 3.45 30.08 -34.16
N THR A 739 3.12 29.92 -35.44
CA THR A 739 3.55 30.87 -36.49
C THR A 739 2.94 32.27 -36.35
N VAL A 740 1.79 32.38 -35.70
CA VAL A 740 1.13 33.66 -35.37
C VAL A 740 0.56 33.60 -33.96
N THR A 741 0.57 34.73 -33.24
CA THR A 741 -0.09 34.86 -31.93
C THR A 741 -0.70 36.24 -31.75
N PHE A 742 -1.71 36.37 -30.89
CA PHE A 742 -2.27 37.67 -30.54
C PHE A 742 -1.42 38.34 -29.45
N SER A 743 -0.78 39.46 -29.78
CA SER A 743 -0.06 40.26 -28.78
C SER A 743 -1.06 41.06 -27.95
N LYS A 744 -1.19 40.74 -26.65
CA LYS A 744 -1.97 41.53 -25.69
C LYS A 744 -1.50 43.00 -25.63
N GLU A 745 -0.19 43.22 -25.75
CA GLU A 745 0.44 44.55 -25.69
C GLU A 745 0.16 45.39 -26.94
N GLN A 746 0.28 44.79 -28.13
CA GLN A 746 0.07 45.50 -29.40
C GLN A 746 -1.38 45.41 -29.90
N LYS A 747 -2.26 44.70 -29.19
CA LYS A 747 -3.67 44.41 -29.51
C LYS A 747 -3.90 43.93 -30.96
N LYS A 748 -2.96 43.18 -31.52
CA LYS A 748 -2.98 42.66 -32.89
C LYS A 748 -2.36 41.28 -33.01
N ILE A 749 -2.67 40.59 -34.11
CA ILE A 749 -1.97 39.36 -34.50
C ILE A 749 -0.55 39.72 -34.96
N VAL A 750 0.44 39.03 -34.41
CA VAL A 750 1.86 39.19 -34.73
C VAL A 750 2.39 37.85 -35.24
N THR A 751 3.08 37.87 -36.38
CA THR A 751 3.82 36.72 -36.90
C THR A 751 5.07 36.49 -36.04
N LEU A 752 5.22 35.27 -35.55
CA LEU A 752 6.35 34.86 -34.72
C LEU A 752 7.45 34.28 -35.61
N ASP A 753 8.33 35.14 -36.11
CA ASP A 753 9.60 34.70 -36.69
C ASP A 753 10.65 34.46 -35.58
N ASP A 754 11.78 33.83 -35.94
CA ASP A 754 12.86 33.53 -35.00
C ASP A 754 13.43 34.78 -34.29
N ASN A 755 13.29 35.97 -34.88
CA ASN A 755 13.79 37.22 -34.28
C ASN A 755 12.81 37.80 -33.25
N GLU A 756 11.51 37.78 -33.54
CA GLU A 756 10.45 38.17 -32.62
C GLU A 756 10.35 37.19 -31.45
N ILE A 757 10.45 35.88 -31.70
CA ILE A 757 10.56 34.86 -30.64
C ILE A 757 11.80 35.13 -29.76
N ARG A 758 12.94 35.47 -30.36
CA ARG A 758 14.16 35.83 -29.61
C ARG A 758 13.93 37.05 -28.70
N LYS A 759 13.36 38.15 -29.22
CA LYS A 759 13.03 39.34 -28.42
C LYS A 759 12.14 39.00 -27.22
N ARG A 760 11.12 38.17 -27.43
CA ARG A 760 10.19 37.75 -26.37
C ARG A 760 10.84 36.86 -25.32
N LEU A 761 11.72 35.95 -25.73
CA LEU A 761 12.50 35.13 -24.80
C LEU A 761 13.51 35.97 -23.99
N VAL A 762 14.14 37.00 -24.58
CA VAL A 762 14.95 37.97 -23.84
C VAL A 762 14.09 38.75 -22.84
N LYS A 763 12.87 39.15 -23.21
CA LYS A 763 11.91 39.78 -22.29
C LYS A 763 11.54 38.86 -21.12
N VAL A 764 11.27 37.56 -21.37
CA VAL A 764 11.03 36.57 -20.31
C VAL A 764 12.25 36.43 -19.40
N LEU A 765 13.46 36.39 -19.95
CA LEU A 765 14.70 36.34 -19.16
C LEU A 765 14.87 37.57 -18.25
N ASN A 766 14.63 38.78 -18.77
CA ASN A 766 14.64 40.01 -17.96
C ASN A 766 13.60 39.93 -16.83
N GLN A 767 12.36 39.50 -17.12
CA GLN A 767 11.30 39.33 -16.11
C GLN A 767 11.64 38.27 -15.06
N LEU A 768 12.22 37.12 -15.46
CA LEU A 768 12.69 36.07 -14.55
C LEU A 768 13.84 36.55 -13.65
N SER A 769 14.66 37.48 -14.13
CA SER A 769 15.71 38.14 -13.37
C SER A 769 15.14 39.11 -12.33
N GLU A 770 14.18 39.97 -12.73
CA GLU A 770 13.50 40.94 -11.86
C GLU A 770 12.74 40.29 -10.69
N ILE A 771 12.10 39.13 -10.92
CA ILE A 771 11.43 38.37 -9.85
C ILE A 771 12.38 37.44 -9.07
N GLY A 772 13.66 37.37 -9.45
CA GLY A 772 14.70 36.58 -8.79
C GLY A 772 14.69 35.06 -9.07
N CYS A 773 13.86 34.58 -10.00
CA CYS A 773 13.78 33.17 -10.37
C CYS A 773 15.12 32.62 -10.90
N LEU A 774 15.87 33.44 -11.66
CA LEU A 774 17.21 33.05 -12.14
C LEU A 774 18.21 32.87 -10.98
N SER A 775 18.09 33.66 -9.90
CA SER A 775 18.90 33.50 -8.70
C SER A 775 18.57 32.20 -7.96
N VAL A 776 17.29 31.87 -7.84
CA VAL A 776 16.86 30.60 -7.24
C VAL A 776 17.51 29.41 -7.95
N PHE A 777 17.42 29.33 -9.28
CA PHE A 777 18.05 28.24 -10.02
C PHE A 777 19.58 28.26 -9.94
N LYS A 778 20.23 29.44 -9.95
CA LYS A 778 21.69 29.54 -9.79
C LYS A 778 22.15 29.00 -8.44
N ASN A 779 21.51 29.43 -7.35
CA ASN A 779 21.89 29.02 -6.00
C ASN A 779 21.66 27.51 -5.79
N VAL A 780 20.50 26.97 -6.19
CA VAL A 780 20.20 25.54 -6.03
C VAL A 780 21.15 24.63 -6.83
N ILE A 781 21.69 25.11 -7.95
CA ILE A 781 22.67 24.35 -8.77
C ILE A 781 24.12 24.59 -8.29
N GLY A 782 24.39 25.69 -7.59
CA GLY A 782 25.73 26.13 -7.20
C GLY A 782 26.20 25.74 -5.80
N GLU A 783 25.31 25.27 -4.92
CA GLU A 783 25.66 24.84 -3.54
C GLU A 783 25.33 23.33 -3.33
N GLU A 784 25.81 22.75 -2.22
CA GLU A 784 25.55 21.35 -1.85
C GLU A 784 24.11 21.17 -1.33
N TYR A 785 23.17 21.02 -2.28
CA TYR A 785 21.76 20.69 -2.01
C TYR A 785 21.49 19.18 -2.10
N ASP A 786 20.36 18.77 -1.50
CA ASP A 786 19.80 17.43 -1.62
C ASP A 786 19.71 16.98 -3.09
N LEU A 787 20.18 15.76 -3.40
CA LEU A 787 20.34 15.28 -4.78
C LEU A 787 19.05 15.36 -5.60
N GLU A 788 17.88 15.12 -5.01
CA GLU A 788 16.59 15.24 -5.71
C GLU A 788 16.24 16.69 -6.08
N VAL A 789 16.53 17.63 -5.19
CA VAL A 789 16.31 19.07 -5.39
C VAL A 789 17.26 19.59 -6.47
N LEU A 790 18.54 19.22 -6.40
CA LEU A 790 19.56 19.53 -7.41
C LEU A 790 19.17 18.96 -8.78
N ASN A 791 18.86 17.66 -8.86
CA ASN A 791 18.43 17.01 -10.09
C ASN A 791 17.23 17.71 -10.70
N ARG A 792 16.22 18.05 -9.89
CA ARG A 792 15.02 18.78 -10.34
C ARG A 792 15.36 20.15 -10.91
N ALA A 793 16.18 20.94 -10.23
CA ALA A 793 16.59 22.27 -10.69
C ALA A 793 17.41 22.21 -11.98
N VAL A 794 18.33 21.25 -12.08
CA VAL A 794 19.11 20.95 -13.28
C VAL A 794 18.20 20.55 -14.45
N ASP A 795 17.18 19.72 -14.21
CA ASP A 795 16.23 19.27 -15.23
C ASP A 795 15.35 20.40 -15.77
N LEU A 796 14.87 21.28 -14.89
CA LEU A 796 14.11 22.48 -15.25
C LEU A 796 14.97 23.46 -16.06
N THR A 797 16.21 23.68 -15.59
CA THR A 797 17.20 24.52 -16.27
C THR A 797 17.54 23.99 -17.65
N LYS A 798 17.82 22.68 -17.80
CA LYS A 798 18.05 22.02 -19.10
C LYS A 798 16.86 22.18 -20.05
N LYS A 799 15.63 22.03 -19.58
CA LYS A 799 14.41 22.21 -20.39
C LYS A 799 14.30 23.64 -20.90
N PHE A 800 14.41 24.64 -20.02
CA PHE A 800 14.36 26.05 -20.41
C PHE A 800 15.52 26.44 -21.33
N PHE A 801 16.74 26.00 -21.02
CA PHE A 801 17.94 26.28 -21.81
C PHE A 801 17.88 25.66 -23.23
N SER A 802 17.29 24.47 -23.38
CA SER A 802 17.08 23.86 -24.70
C SER A 802 16.19 24.72 -25.62
N LEU A 803 15.21 25.44 -25.04
CA LEU A 803 14.37 26.41 -25.74
C LEU A 803 15.18 27.64 -26.17
N LEU A 804 16.03 28.18 -25.28
CA LEU A 804 16.92 29.31 -25.59
C LEU A 804 17.92 28.96 -26.71
N LYS A 805 18.50 27.75 -26.66
CA LYS A 805 19.44 27.23 -27.66
C LYS A 805 18.78 27.04 -29.03
N ARG A 806 17.52 26.58 -29.08
CA ARG A 806 16.72 26.46 -30.31
C ARG A 806 16.58 27.79 -31.07
N TYR A 807 16.44 28.92 -30.36
CA TYR A 807 16.29 30.26 -30.96
C TYR A 807 17.58 31.11 -30.93
N LYS A 808 18.74 30.46 -30.71
CA LYS A 808 20.09 31.05 -30.79
C LYS A 808 20.32 32.24 -29.85
N ILE A 809 19.85 32.13 -28.60
CA ILE A 809 20.13 33.10 -27.54
C ILE A 809 21.49 32.79 -26.92
N SER A 810 22.35 33.81 -26.84
CA SER A 810 23.68 33.81 -26.20
C SER A 810 23.81 35.05 -25.32
N SER A 811 24.83 35.10 -24.45
CA SER A 811 25.22 36.28 -23.67
C SER A 811 25.24 37.54 -24.53
N ASP A 812 26.00 37.49 -25.62
CA ASP A 812 26.33 38.64 -26.47
C ASP A 812 25.06 39.19 -27.19
N ASN A 813 24.11 38.30 -27.49
CA ASN A 813 22.83 38.66 -28.11
C ASN A 813 21.85 39.30 -27.13
N ILE A 814 21.97 39.06 -25.82
CA ILE A 814 21.11 39.69 -24.79
C ILE A 814 21.47 41.16 -24.65
N ASP A 815 22.76 41.46 -24.50
CA ASP A 815 23.23 42.82 -24.26
C ASP A 815 22.95 43.74 -25.48
N LEU A 816 23.05 43.20 -26.70
CA LEU A 816 22.66 43.89 -27.95
C LEU A 816 21.15 44.16 -28.07
N VAL A 817 20.29 43.26 -27.58
CA VAL A 817 18.83 43.47 -27.57
C VAL A 817 18.42 44.47 -26.48
N ASN A 818 19.03 44.39 -25.30
CA ASN A 818 18.80 45.32 -24.20
C ASN A 818 19.28 46.75 -24.54
N ALA A 819 20.41 46.91 -25.23
CA ALA A 819 20.90 48.21 -25.71
C ALA A 819 19.89 48.93 -26.61
N ASN A 820 19.22 48.22 -27.52
CA ASN A 820 18.19 48.79 -28.41
C ASN A 820 16.93 49.27 -27.68
N TYR A 821 16.65 48.77 -26.46
CA TYR A 821 15.52 49.24 -25.65
C TYR A 821 15.81 50.57 -24.93
N CYS A 822 17.08 50.87 -24.62
CA CYS A 822 17.46 52.13 -23.97
C CYS A 822 17.42 53.35 -24.93
N SER A 823 17.43 53.11 -26.25
CA SER A 823 17.43 54.17 -27.28
C SER A 823 16.08 54.85 -27.54
N SER A 824 15.02 54.53 -26.79
CA SER A 824 13.69 55.16 -26.94
C SER A 824 13.19 55.86 -25.67
N VAL A 825 13.92 56.89 -25.21
CA VAL A 825 13.42 57.88 -24.25
C VAL A 825 13.39 59.25 -24.95
N PRO A 826 12.21 59.86 -25.17
CA PRO A 826 12.13 61.23 -25.66
C PRO A 826 12.62 62.20 -24.58
N THR A 827 13.59 63.04 -24.93
CA THR A 827 14.05 64.16 -24.10
C THR A 827 12.91 65.10 -23.76
N THR A 828 12.75 65.42 -22.47
CA THR A 828 11.93 66.52 -21.98
C THR A 828 12.47 67.88 -22.42
N PRO A 829 11.58 68.81 -22.81
CA PRO A 829 11.79 70.24 -22.63
C PRO A 829 10.99 70.76 -21.41
N SER A 830 11.55 71.73 -20.72
CA SER A 830 11.01 72.33 -19.49
C SER A 830 9.95 73.41 -19.72
N SER A 831 8.91 73.40 -18.87
CA SER A 831 8.17 74.58 -18.34
C SER A 831 7.74 75.72 -19.28
N HIS A 832 6.43 75.98 -19.39
CA HIS A 832 5.75 77.10 -18.68
C HIS A 832 4.22 77.18 -18.91
N SER A 833 3.51 77.66 -17.87
CA SER A 833 2.21 78.40 -17.88
C SER A 833 0.94 77.89 -18.60
N SER A 834 0.01 77.37 -17.79
CA SER A 834 -1.42 77.77 -17.68
C SER A 834 -2.24 78.26 -18.91
N SER A 835 -3.33 77.54 -19.25
CA SER A 835 -4.73 78.03 -19.11
C SER A 835 -5.79 77.01 -19.62
N THR A 836 -6.91 76.90 -18.91
CA THR A 836 -8.22 76.37 -19.39
C THR A 836 -8.81 77.25 -20.53
N PRO A 837 -9.77 76.80 -21.39
CA PRO A 837 -10.97 76.03 -21.01
C PRO A 837 -11.49 74.94 -21.99
N SER A 838 -12.51 74.22 -21.52
CA SER A 838 -13.39 73.26 -22.23
C SER A 838 -14.55 73.98 -22.98
N PRO A 839 -15.59 73.28 -23.48
CA PRO A 839 -15.64 72.18 -24.46
C PRO A 839 -16.61 72.50 -25.64
N GLN A 840 -16.69 71.67 -26.70
CA GLN A 840 -17.98 71.21 -27.30
C GLN A 840 -17.84 70.35 -28.58
N GLU A 841 -18.98 69.70 -28.90
CA GLU A 841 -19.39 69.06 -30.16
C GLU A 841 -18.69 67.76 -30.62
N LEU A 842 -19.42 66.65 -30.45
CA LEU A 842 -19.17 65.36 -31.09
C LEU A 842 -20.47 64.89 -31.74
N GLY A 843 -20.54 65.00 -33.07
CA GLY A 843 -21.69 64.61 -33.87
C GLY A 843 -21.66 63.12 -34.24
N VAL A 844 -22.77 62.44 -33.90
CA VAL A 844 -23.42 61.29 -34.57
C VAL A 844 -22.75 60.71 -35.83
N ILE A 845 -22.58 59.37 -35.87
CA ILE A 845 -23.13 58.47 -36.92
C ILE A 845 -23.05 57.00 -36.45
N THR A 846 -24.05 56.21 -36.84
CA THR A 846 -24.39 54.85 -36.41
C THR A 846 -23.73 53.73 -37.24
N PRO A 847 -23.67 52.48 -36.73
CA PRO A 847 -23.61 51.27 -37.56
C PRO A 847 -25.02 50.81 -38.01
N PRO A 848 -25.16 50.07 -39.13
CA PRO A 848 -26.46 49.73 -39.70
C PRO A 848 -27.14 48.48 -39.09
N ASN A 849 -28.48 48.47 -39.19
CA ASN A 849 -29.41 47.42 -38.76
C ASN A 849 -29.33 46.12 -39.59
N SER A 850 -29.98 45.06 -39.04
CA SER A 850 -31.13 44.32 -39.64
C SER A 850 -31.02 42.80 -39.38
N VAL A 851 -32.09 41.99 -39.17
CA VAL A 851 -33.56 42.17 -39.19
C VAL A 851 -34.21 41.47 -37.97
N ALA A 852 -35.35 42.03 -37.57
CA ALA A 852 -36.48 41.55 -36.75
C ALA A 852 -36.93 40.06 -36.94
N ALA A 853 -37.95 39.51 -36.24
CA ALA A 853 -39.12 40.15 -35.66
C ALA A 853 -39.92 39.28 -34.64
N GLN A 854 -40.72 39.96 -33.78
CA GLN A 854 -42.09 39.57 -33.34
C GLN A 854 -42.25 38.29 -32.46
N ASN A 855 -43.17 38.20 -31.48
CA ASN A 855 -44.28 39.05 -31.02
C ASN A 855 -44.46 38.96 -29.49
N ASN A 856 -45.09 39.98 -28.89
CA ASN A 856 -45.69 39.91 -27.54
C ASN A 856 -47.07 40.61 -27.62
N PRO A 857 -48.15 40.04 -27.08
CA PRO A 857 -48.89 40.70 -25.99
C PRO A 857 -49.54 39.69 -24.99
N ARG A 858 -50.12 40.01 -23.83
CA ARG A 858 -50.54 41.28 -23.19
C ARG A 858 -50.75 41.06 -21.67
N ASN A 859 -50.90 42.19 -20.96
CA ASN A 859 -51.55 42.52 -19.68
C ASN A 859 -52.74 41.61 -19.24
N GLU A 860 -53.31 41.62 -18.03
CA GLU A 860 -53.43 42.54 -16.86
C GLU A 860 -53.74 41.60 -15.63
N ASP A 861 -53.56 41.86 -14.32
CA ASP A 861 -54.24 42.85 -13.44
C ASP A 861 -53.78 42.68 -11.96
N VAL A 862 -54.10 43.63 -11.07
CA VAL A 862 -53.85 43.61 -9.60
C VAL A 862 -55.10 44.09 -8.84
N PRO A 863 -55.49 43.48 -7.69
CA PRO A 863 -55.66 44.31 -6.47
C PRO A 863 -55.44 43.64 -5.08
N PHE A 864 -54.66 44.33 -4.23
CA PHE A 864 -54.91 44.71 -2.81
C PHE A 864 -55.63 43.80 -1.78
N ASN A 865 -54.94 43.50 -0.65
CA ASN A 865 -55.19 44.01 0.74
C ASN A 865 -54.36 43.21 1.77
N MET A 866 -53.46 43.80 2.56
CA MET A 866 -53.65 44.50 3.86
C MET A 866 -54.06 43.61 5.06
N ILE A 867 -53.20 43.55 6.10
CA ILE A 867 -53.47 43.81 7.55
C ILE A 867 -52.29 43.29 8.43
N GLU A 868 -51.59 44.23 9.08
CA GLU A 868 -50.82 44.10 10.34
C GLU A 868 -51.80 44.23 11.55
N PRO A 869 -51.49 43.92 12.84
CA PRO A 869 -50.22 44.20 13.57
C PRO A 869 -49.83 43.05 14.59
N ASN A 870 -48.97 43.15 15.64
CA ASN A 870 -48.59 44.25 16.54
C ASN A 870 -47.30 43.98 17.38
N GLU A 871 -46.83 45.00 18.10
CA GLU A 871 -45.54 45.12 18.83
C GLU A 871 -45.51 44.47 20.26
N VAL A 872 -44.36 43.98 20.80
CA VAL A 872 -43.43 44.57 21.85
C VAL A 872 -44.07 44.67 23.28
N PRO A 873 -43.42 44.36 24.45
CA PRO A 873 -42.05 44.76 24.86
C PRO A 873 -41.18 43.82 25.75
N LEU A 874 -39.93 44.26 25.98
CA LEU A 874 -39.04 43.89 27.10
C LEU A 874 -39.58 44.40 28.46
N PRO A 875 -39.03 43.95 29.61
CA PRO A 875 -38.09 44.84 30.30
C PRO A 875 -36.90 44.14 30.99
N ALA A 876 -35.83 44.91 31.21
CA ALA A 876 -34.75 44.57 32.13
C ALA A 876 -34.98 45.24 33.50
N HIS A 877 -34.51 44.63 34.59
CA HIS A 877 -34.04 45.33 35.80
C HIS A 877 -33.24 44.39 36.73
N SER A 878 -31.99 44.76 37.01
CA SER A 878 -31.23 44.38 38.22
C SER A 878 -31.64 45.33 39.38
N PRO A 879 -31.20 45.18 40.67
CA PRO A 879 -29.78 45.06 41.08
C PRO A 879 -29.47 44.27 42.39
N GLU A 880 -28.17 44.26 42.80
CA GLU A 880 -27.67 44.13 44.20
C GLU A 880 -27.89 42.78 44.94
N LEU A 881 -27.07 42.20 45.83
CA LEU A 881 -25.79 42.42 46.56
C LEU A 881 -25.26 40.99 46.95
N SER A 882 -24.02 40.65 47.34
CA SER A 882 -22.70 41.32 47.47
C SER A 882 -21.56 40.28 47.72
N ASN A 883 -20.32 40.74 47.92
CA ASN A 883 -19.24 40.12 48.74
C ASN A 883 -18.62 38.74 48.34
N ASN A 884 -17.47 38.86 47.66
CA ASN A 884 -16.18 38.18 47.93
C ASN A 884 -15.81 38.11 49.45
N PRO A 885 -14.73 37.39 49.91
CA PRO A 885 -13.74 36.56 49.17
C PRO A 885 -13.28 35.22 49.85
N THR A 886 -12.44 34.46 49.12
CA THR A 886 -11.27 33.66 49.59
C THR A 886 -11.38 32.45 50.55
N HIS A 887 -10.35 31.59 50.41
CA HIS A 887 -9.82 30.56 51.31
C HIS A 887 -10.45 29.15 51.32
N SER A 888 -9.68 28.21 50.78
CA SER A 888 -9.59 26.81 51.22
C SER A 888 -9.32 26.72 52.72
N PRO A 889 -9.74 25.65 53.40
CA PRO A 889 -8.73 24.65 53.75
C PRO A 889 -9.17 23.18 53.67
N SER A 890 -8.17 22.32 53.72
CA SER A 890 -8.22 20.86 53.87
C SER A 890 -8.74 20.38 55.23
N MET A 891 -9.42 19.24 55.27
CA MET A 891 -9.16 18.20 56.27
C MET A 891 -9.74 16.82 55.86
N GLU A 892 -8.89 15.79 56.03
CA GLU A 892 -9.12 14.48 56.66
C GLU A 892 -10.51 13.81 56.47
N CYS A 893 -10.64 12.68 55.76
CA CYS A 893 -10.07 11.34 55.99
C CYS A 893 -10.79 10.54 57.09
N GLU A 894 -11.64 9.58 56.69
CA GLU A 894 -12.03 8.44 57.52
C GLU A 894 -12.01 7.16 56.67
N ILE A 895 -11.56 6.07 57.29
CA ILE A 895 -11.22 4.78 56.66
C ILE A 895 -12.24 3.73 57.09
N VAL A 896 -12.71 2.88 56.18
CA VAL A 896 -13.18 1.53 56.52
C VAL A 896 -12.59 0.52 55.53
N GLU A 897 -12.01 -0.54 56.09
CA GLU A 897 -11.22 -1.56 55.40
C GLU A 897 -12.07 -2.63 54.70
N GLY A 898 -11.48 -3.38 53.76
CA GLY A 898 -12.05 -4.66 53.33
C GLY A 898 -11.52 -5.26 52.03
N PHE A 899 -10.35 -5.92 52.09
CA PHE A 899 -9.97 -7.23 51.50
C PHE A 899 -8.52 -7.31 50.97
N ASP A 900 -7.75 -8.22 51.57
CA ASP A 900 -6.45 -8.74 51.11
C ASP A 900 -6.72 -9.90 50.11
N PRO A 901 -5.96 -10.02 49.00
CA PRO A 901 -5.12 -11.22 48.90
C PRO A 901 -3.74 -11.01 48.25
N LYS A 902 -2.70 -11.21 49.07
CA LYS A 902 -1.30 -11.42 48.70
C LYS A 902 -1.10 -12.42 47.54
N SER A 903 -0.39 -12.00 46.49
CA SER A 903 0.95 -12.57 46.20
C SER A 903 1.60 -11.97 44.94
N SER A 904 2.60 -11.11 45.11
CA SER A 904 3.87 -11.13 44.36
C SER A 904 4.81 -10.00 44.78
N ASN A 905 6.06 -10.37 45.08
CA ASN A 905 7.30 -9.58 45.09
C ASN A 905 7.18 -8.06 45.35
N GLY A 906 7.31 -7.66 46.62
CA GLY A 906 7.42 -6.24 46.98
C GLY A 906 8.78 -5.65 46.64
N PHE A 907 8.78 -4.43 46.10
CA PHE A 907 9.92 -3.52 46.17
C PHE A 907 9.95 -2.84 47.55
N ASN A 908 11.14 -2.68 48.11
CA ASN A 908 11.30 -2.05 49.42
C ASN A 908 11.15 -0.53 49.28
N ALA A 909 10.30 0.12 50.09
CA ALA A 909 10.09 1.57 50.02
C ALA A 909 11.40 2.36 50.19
N ALA A 910 12.32 1.87 51.03
CA ALA A 910 13.64 2.47 51.23
C ALA A 910 14.57 2.35 50.00
N GLU A 911 14.31 1.44 49.07
CA GLU A 911 15.03 1.37 47.78
C GLU A 911 14.44 2.36 46.77
N VAL A 912 13.11 2.56 46.78
CA VAL A 912 12.44 3.56 45.92
C VAL A 912 12.85 4.98 46.29
N ASP A 913 12.87 5.31 47.59
CA ASP A 913 13.36 6.62 48.06
C ASP A 913 14.83 6.84 47.68
N LYS A 914 15.67 5.80 47.77
CA LYS A 914 17.07 5.89 47.35
C LYS A 914 17.22 6.05 45.84
N MET A 915 16.38 5.39 45.04
CA MET A 915 16.36 5.53 43.58
C MET A 915 15.90 6.95 43.17
N LEU A 916 14.91 7.52 43.86
CA LEU A 916 14.50 8.92 43.70
C LEU A 916 15.62 9.88 44.08
N ASP A 917 16.33 9.62 45.18
CA ASP A 917 17.46 10.45 45.63
C ASP A 917 18.66 10.37 44.65
N ASP A 918 18.89 9.22 44.02
CA ASP A 918 19.92 9.03 42.97
C ASP A 918 19.50 9.65 41.62
N ILE A 919 18.20 9.66 41.29
CA ILE A 919 17.63 10.41 40.15
C ILE A 919 17.74 11.94 40.38
N LEU A 920 17.55 12.40 41.62
CA LEU A 920 17.70 13.82 41.98
C LEU A 920 19.17 14.28 42.03
N LYS A 921 20.12 13.36 42.24
CA LYS A 921 21.56 13.63 42.32
C LYS A 921 22.35 13.38 41.03
N THR A 922 21.73 12.78 40.02
CA THR A 922 22.33 12.65 38.68
C THR A 922 22.27 14.00 37.94
N ASN A 923 23.27 14.27 37.10
CA ASN A 923 23.56 15.62 36.56
C ASN A 923 22.50 16.24 35.63
N ASP A 924 21.37 15.57 35.39
CA ASP A 924 20.32 16.01 34.48
C ASP A 924 19.47 17.18 35.02
N MET A 925 19.55 17.49 36.31
CA MET A 925 18.92 18.70 36.85
C MET A 925 19.55 19.98 36.28
N GLY A 926 20.84 19.95 35.92
CA GLY A 926 21.49 21.03 35.17
C GLY A 926 21.07 21.11 33.70
N LEU A 927 20.46 20.06 33.16
CA LEU A 927 19.85 20.03 31.82
C LEU A 927 18.43 20.60 31.87
N LEU A 928 17.62 20.14 32.83
CA LEU A 928 16.26 20.66 33.06
C LEU A 928 16.27 22.14 33.48
N GLN A 929 17.20 22.57 34.33
CA GLN A 929 17.34 23.98 34.71
C GLN A 929 17.80 24.86 33.53
N LYS A 930 18.47 24.30 32.51
CA LYS A 930 18.75 24.99 31.24
C LYS A 930 17.54 25.00 30.29
N MET A 931 16.69 23.96 30.31
CA MET A 931 15.45 23.92 29.52
C MET A 931 14.32 24.80 30.07
N TYR A 932 14.29 25.02 31.39
CA TYR A 932 13.23 25.78 32.08
C TYR A 932 13.67 27.14 32.62
N ASN A 933 14.86 27.64 32.24
CA ASN A 933 15.27 29.01 32.61
C ASN A 933 14.43 30.03 31.82
N PRO A 934 13.58 30.86 32.44
CA PRO A 934 12.76 31.84 31.70
C PRO A 934 13.60 32.93 31.02
N SER A 935 14.88 33.02 31.41
CA SER A 935 15.91 33.89 30.85
C SER A 935 16.52 33.34 29.55
N ASP A 936 16.43 32.03 29.31
CA ASP A 936 16.90 31.32 28.11
C ASP A 936 15.71 30.92 27.21
N GLN A 937 14.66 31.76 27.15
CA GLN A 937 13.94 31.88 25.88
C GLN A 937 15.00 32.14 24.82
N MET A 938 15.13 31.24 23.83
CA MET A 938 15.83 31.59 22.60
C MET A 938 15.22 32.91 22.15
N LYS A 939 16.01 34.00 22.22
CA LYS A 939 15.73 35.21 21.44
C LYS A 939 15.37 34.68 20.07
N HIS A 940 14.17 34.95 19.57
CA HIS A 940 13.78 34.52 18.23
C HIS A 940 14.90 34.99 17.29
N ASN A 941 15.75 34.04 16.90
CA ASN A 941 16.72 34.23 15.86
C ASN A 941 15.83 34.34 14.64
N THR A 942 15.45 35.59 14.35
CA THR A 942 14.73 35.98 13.16
C THR A 942 15.69 35.72 12.03
N VAL A 943 15.70 34.44 11.59
CA VAL A 943 16.39 33.96 10.40
C VAL A 943 15.98 34.93 9.32
N LYS A 944 16.89 35.81 8.91
CA LYS A 944 16.53 36.87 7.97
C LYS A 944 16.05 36.19 6.70
N MET A 945 14.78 36.41 6.34
CA MET A 945 14.19 35.86 5.12
C MET A 945 15.15 36.10 3.96
N LYS A 946 15.59 35.02 3.30
CA LYS A 946 16.36 35.11 2.06
C LYS A 946 15.42 35.68 1.00
N THR A 947 15.46 37.00 0.82
CA THR A 947 14.69 37.71 -0.22
C THR A 947 15.24 37.38 -1.61
N LYS A 948 14.42 37.62 -2.62
CA LYS A 948 14.82 37.47 -4.03
C LYS A 948 16.00 38.40 -4.34
N THR A 949 16.94 37.90 -5.15
CA THR A 949 18.07 38.71 -5.63
C THR A 949 18.08 38.73 -7.16
N TYR A 950 18.46 39.88 -7.73
CA TYR A 950 18.57 40.08 -9.16
C TYR A 950 19.87 39.46 -9.68
N ILE A 951 19.81 38.73 -10.80
CA ILE A 951 20.99 38.23 -11.53
C ILE A 951 20.83 38.53 -13.01
N PRO A 952 21.75 39.30 -13.65
CA PRO A 952 21.68 39.59 -15.08
C PRO A 952 21.48 38.33 -15.93
N PRO A 953 20.58 38.34 -16.92
CA PRO A 953 20.36 37.18 -17.78
C PRO A 953 21.61 36.68 -18.53
N SER A 954 22.52 37.57 -18.90
CA SER A 954 23.81 37.22 -19.50
C SER A 954 24.69 36.43 -18.52
N GLU A 955 24.75 36.83 -17.24
CA GLU A 955 25.44 36.10 -16.17
C GLU A 955 24.82 34.71 -15.93
N TYR A 956 23.49 34.63 -15.87
CA TYR A 956 22.79 33.35 -15.70
C TYR A 956 23.04 32.38 -16.87
N ILE A 957 23.04 32.87 -18.11
CA ILE A 957 23.34 32.03 -19.27
C ILE A 957 24.78 31.51 -19.24
N LEU A 958 25.76 32.33 -18.87
CA LEU A 958 27.16 31.91 -18.70
C LEU A 958 27.26 30.81 -17.63
N PHE A 959 26.64 31.00 -16.46
CA PHE A 959 26.58 29.99 -15.41
C PHE A 959 26.02 28.64 -15.90
N VAL A 960 24.92 28.65 -16.67
CA VAL A 960 24.31 27.42 -17.20
C VAL A 960 25.21 26.72 -18.22
N TYR A 961 25.89 27.44 -19.11
CA TYR A 961 26.90 26.86 -20.00
C TYR A 961 28.06 26.24 -19.21
N GLU A 962 28.55 26.92 -18.17
CA GLU A 962 29.71 26.47 -17.39
C GLU A 962 29.42 25.27 -16.49
N HIS A 963 28.25 25.22 -15.84
CA HIS A 963 27.96 24.22 -14.80
C HIS A 963 27.06 23.09 -15.33
N VAL A 964 26.03 23.42 -16.11
CA VAL A 964 25.01 22.44 -16.54
C VAL A 964 25.40 21.72 -17.84
N GLU A 965 26.12 22.36 -18.77
CA GLU A 965 26.69 21.66 -19.93
C GLU A 965 28.00 20.90 -19.59
N LYS A 966 28.82 21.32 -18.61
CA LYS A 966 30.00 20.52 -18.17
C LYS A 966 29.64 19.28 -17.34
N GLN A 967 28.58 19.32 -16.52
CA GLN A 967 28.07 18.10 -15.87
C GLN A 967 27.70 17.01 -16.91
N LYS A 968 27.41 17.38 -18.16
CA LYS A 968 27.15 16.45 -19.26
C LYS A 968 28.39 15.66 -19.72
N SER A 969 29.61 16.13 -19.43
CA SER A 969 30.87 15.44 -19.72
C SER A 969 31.46 14.69 -18.52
N GLU A 970 31.13 15.09 -17.29
CA GLU A 970 31.82 14.60 -16.08
C GLU A 970 30.93 13.89 -15.06
N GLN A 971 29.60 13.86 -15.23
CA GLN A 971 28.70 13.10 -14.37
C GLN A 971 27.75 12.17 -15.16
N LYS A 972 28.19 10.92 -15.30
CA LYS A 972 27.27 9.78 -15.13
C LYS A 972 26.75 9.79 -13.68
N PRO A 973 25.60 9.16 -13.37
CA PRO A 973 25.07 9.07 -12.00
C PRO A 973 25.88 8.10 -11.13
N GLU A 974 27.12 8.48 -10.81
CA GLU A 974 28.11 7.65 -10.12
C GLU A 974 27.93 7.58 -8.60
N SER A 975 26.89 8.15 -8.01
CA SER A 975 26.68 8.15 -6.54
C SER A 975 25.57 7.22 -6.04
N LEU A 976 24.52 6.94 -6.84
CA LEU A 976 23.48 5.97 -6.47
C LEU A 976 23.71 4.56 -7.05
N ASN A 977 24.52 4.41 -8.10
CA ASN A 977 24.79 3.11 -8.72
C ASN A 977 25.93 2.32 -8.05
N ARG A 978 26.66 2.86 -7.06
CA ARG A 978 27.89 2.20 -6.55
C ARG A 978 27.67 0.86 -5.84
N LEU A 979 26.45 0.57 -5.39
CA LEU A 979 26.11 -0.75 -4.82
C LEU A 979 25.60 -1.75 -5.89
N ASP A 980 25.15 -1.27 -7.05
CA ASP A 980 24.61 -2.09 -8.16
C ASP A 980 25.58 -2.21 -9.36
N GLU A 981 26.65 -1.41 -9.43
CA GLU A 981 27.69 -1.58 -10.43
C GLU A 981 28.64 -2.71 -10.04
N PHE A 982 28.52 -3.83 -10.77
CA PHE A 982 29.32 -5.06 -10.61
C PHE A 982 30.84 -4.83 -10.47
N ASP A 983 31.39 -3.77 -11.06
CA ASP A 983 32.81 -3.40 -10.93
C ASP A 983 33.17 -2.90 -9.52
N SER A 984 32.28 -2.11 -8.91
CA SER A 984 32.42 -1.56 -7.56
C SER A 984 32.25 -2.66 -6.52
N LEU A 985 31.27 -3.55 -6.70
CA LEU A 985 31.08 -4.73 -5.85
C LEU A 985 32.34 -5.63 -5.81
N LEU A 986 32.98 -5.86 -6.96
CA LEU A 986 34.23 -6.62 -7.01
C LEU A 986 35.38 -5.91 -6.27
N ASP A 987 35.45 -4.58 -6.33
CA ASP A 987 36.46 -3.81 -5.60
C ASP A 987 36.20 -3.78 -4.08
N ASP A 988 34.94 -3.70 -3.65
CA ASP A 988 34.55 -3.76 -2.24
C ASP A 988 34.80 -5.15 -1.61
N ILE A 989 34.64 -6.24 -2.38
CA ILE A 989 35.06 -7.59 -1.96
C ILE A 989 36.59 -7.68 -1.88
N LEU A 990 37.34 -7.05 -2.79
CA LEU A 990 38.81 -7.12 -2.82
C LEU A 990 39.53 -6.22 -1.81
N LYS A 991 38.81 -5.35 -1.10
CA LYS A 991 39.38 -4.35 -0.21
C LYS A 991 39.88 -4.97 1.10
N GLU A 992 41.19 -5.01 1.29
CA GLU A 992 41.80 -5.43 2.56
C GLU A 992 41.50 -4.40 3.67
N TYR A 993 40.87 -4.87 4.75
CA TYR A 993 40.62 -4.08 5.96
C TYR A 993 41.63 -4.47 7.04
N ASN A 994 42.50 -3.53 7.44
CA ASN A 994 43.40 -3.74 8.57
C ASN A 994 42.62 -3.82 9.89
N GLU A 995 42.94 -4.79 10.75
CA GLU A 995 42.20 -5.18 11.97
C GLU A 995 42.19 -4.15 13.13
N SER A 996 42.29 -2.84 12.86
CA SER A 996 42.54 -1.80 13.88
C SER A 996 41.58 -0.62 13.91
N SER A 997 40.55 -0.56 13.06
CA SER A 997 39.47 0.43 13.17
C SER A 997 38.22 -0.18 13.80
N ASN A 998 37.84 0.27 15.01
CA ASN A 998 36.56 -0.06 15.63
C ASN A 998 35.41 0.26 14.65
N ILE A 999 34.71 -0.78 14.20
CA ILE A 999 33.58 -0.63 13.28
C ILE A 999 32.33 -0.25 14.10
N ASN A 1000 31.69 0.85 13.72
CA ASN A 1000 30.49 1.35 14.37
C ASN A 1000 29.26 0.64 13.79
N ASN A 1001 28.43 0.03 14.64
CA ASN A 1001 27.37 -0.92 14.24
C ASN A 1001 26.07 -0.25 13.73
N MET A 1002 26.15 0.96 13.15
CA MET A 1002 24.98 1.81 12.85
C MET A 1002 24.75 2.13 11.36
N ASP A 1003 25.66 1.74 10.46
CA ASP A 1003 25.47 1.95 9.01
C ASP A 1003 24.77 0.74 8.36
N CYS A 1004 23.46 0.64 8.58
CA CYS A 1004 22.55 -0.21 7.80
C CYS A 1004 21.48 0.66 7.15
N TYR A 1005 21.56 0.81 5.82
CA TYR A 1005 20.50 1.32 4.95
C TYR A 1005 19.90 0.15 4.15
#